data_AF-A0A254RUK0-F1
#
_entry.id   AF-A0A254RUK0-F1
#
_cell.length_a   1.000
_cell.length_b   1.000
_cell.length_c   1.000
_cell.angle_alpha   90.00
_cell.angle_beta   90.00
_cell.angle_gamma   90.00
#
_symmetry.space_group_name_H-M   'P 1'
#
loop_
_entity.id
_entity.type
_entity.pdbx_description
1 polymer ?
#
loop_
_entity_poly.entity_id
_entity_poly.type
_entity_poly.pdbx_seq_one_letter_code
_entity_poly.pdbx_strand_id
1 'polypeptide(L)'
;MENSEKNIEQLFDLPVYDDSQVAQSLFIRSLQDELIFHYENNPMYRQFCERKQFNPYEELTGVECIPPVSVSVFKELGTNLSSVSKEEIKLRLQSSATSGTPSTIAVDKTTSRRQAKAMVKVVQEFIGKDRKPFLVMDIDPKSEFRSLLGARFAAIAGYLNFASKSGFFLKAKDGISYFDIDAMNSFLAELPSEKPVVVFGFTYILYSQVLKAILASCGQIVLPKGSKVIHIGGWKKLESEKVEKPEFNRQIADAFGIESTDVIDIYGFTEQMGLNYPDCKCGCKHASSYVKVLVRDIVSRDVLPAGKEGLLEFITPIPHSYPGNAVLTDDLGVVYDEPCPYGRPGIRFKVNGRLKKAEVRGCGDILSAKLTFNAKEKEKLLDDNTLDVQYFKVPVDETDSEKQLASIIERLNEQNEWLRNQPIDALIGIIGEVSKRWLSDPKYIFLKDKGLLFLSQWCDDRHLRQIAKDGLRGNIRYADEFLPFADSEKHLMRANARGLVCHWMAGNVQILGMFALVQSILTKNTNLIKVAAKDAGVFANLMKAFENLEYTTKEGFCIKGDDLLKTIGVVYFSRNATKLGEMMSREAKVRIAWGGKDAVETVAAYPASIDCETVVFGPKLSYAVIAKEELSSEQEAKKLARRVTVDVSVFDQAGCASPHNLYIEKGGVISPERFCEILADVFPKTEVQIPKPTVSPEQIAAIHSIRGVYDFKGKVWGSATMSWSVLLDDAAESLLCKPVYSRTLMVHQVEHINQALDCIESYVQTIGIAAPKEKAIDFANKATQKGVARCPLIGRMLNFEMPWDGIFLIDRLVRWNTLFGPLC
;
A
#
# COMPACT_ATOMS: atom_id res chain seq x y z
N MET A 1 31.32 21.76 -19.71
CA MET A 1 30.96 20.60 -20.56
C MET A 1 32.17 19.89 -21.16
N GLU A 2 33.16 20.56 -21.78
CA GLU A 2 34.31 19.88 -22.43
C GLU A 2 35.12 18.95 -21.50
N ASN A 3 35.38 19.35 -20.25
CA ASN A 3 36.13 18.50 -19.30
C ASN A 3 35.34 17.28 -18.80
N SER A 4 34.02 17.41 -18.62
CA SER A 4 33.13 16.32 -18.19
C SER A 4 33.04 15.21 -19.25
N GLU A 5 32.83 15.61 -20.51
CA GLU A 5 32.78 14.65 -21.63
C GLU A 5 34.15 13.97 -21.81
N LYS A 6 35.25 14.67 -21.54
CA LYS A 6 36.59 14.10 -21.59
C LYS A 6 36.81 13.00 -20.54
N ASN A 7 36.45 13.25 -19.28
CA ASN A 7 36.65 12.28 -18.19
C ASN A 7 35.86 10.98 -18.43
N ILE A 8 34.58 11.10 -18.82
CA ILE A 8 33.74 9.91 -19.00
C ILE A 8 34.13 9.11 -20.25
N GLU A 9 34.57 9.77 -21.33
CA GLU A 9 35.09 9.06 -22.51
C GLU A 9 36.40 8.33 -22.18
N GLN A 10 37.30 8.93 -21.39
CA GLN A 10 38.49 8.25 -20.87
C GLN A 10 38.15 7.06 -19.97
N LEU A 11 37.14 7.20 -19.10
CA LEU A 11 36.65 6.08 -18.28
C LEU A 11 36.14 4.94 -19.17
N PHE A 12 35.41 5.28 -20.24
CA PHE A 12 34.98 4.27 -21.19
C PHE A 12 36.15 3.59 -21.88
N ASP A 13 37.26 4.25 -22.15
CA ASP A 13 38.41 3.65 -22.86
C ASP A 13 39.18 2.60 -22.03
N LEU A 14 38.96 2.58 -20.72
CA LEU A 14 39.47 1.53 -19.83
C LEU A 14 38.70 0.20 -19.98
N PRO A 15 39.28 -0.91 -19.47
CA PRO A 15 38.57 -2.18 -19.38
C PRO A 15 37.28 -2.05 -18.54
N VAL A 16 36.26 -2.83 -18.94
CA VAL A 16 34.92 -2.79 -18.31
C VAL A 16 34.94 -3.20 -16.85
N TYR A 17 35.85 -4.08 -16.47
CA TYR A 17 36.07 -4.50 -15.10
C TYR A 17 37.53 -4.20 -14.75
N ASP A 18 37.74 -3.00 -14.21
CA ASP A 18 39.04 -2.44 -13.84
C ASP A 18 38.92 -1.84 -12.43
N ASP A 19 39.71 -2.34 -11.49
CA ASP A 19 39.78 -1.88 -10.10
C ASP A 19 40.97 -0.95 -9.84
N SER A 20 41.71 -0.56 -10.88
CA SER A 20 42.84 0.35 -10.78
C SER A 20 42.48 1.72 -10.21
N GLN A 21 43.45 2.36 -9.56
CA GLN A 21 43.30 3.71 -9.03
C GLN A 21 42.92 4.72 -10.12
N VAL A 22 43.35 4.50 -11.37
CA VAL A 22 43.04 5.35 -12.51
C VAL A 22 41.55 5.26 -12.85
N ALA A 23 41.00 4.05 -12.94
CA ALA A 23 39.57 3.84 -13.17
C ALA A 23 38.71 4.46 -12.06
N GLN A 24 39.12 4.27 -10.80
CA GLN A 24 38.44 4.87 -9.65
C GLN A 24 38.46 6.41 -9.68
N SER A 25 39.62 7.00 -10.00
CA SER A 25 39.77 8.46 -10.07
C SER A 25 38.95 9.07 -11.21
N LEU A 26 38.93 8.44 -12.38
CA LEU A 26 38.09 8.89 -13.50
C LEU A 26 36.60 8.75 -13.19
N PHE A 27 36.19 7.64 -12.56
CA PHE A 27 34.82 7.44 -12.12
C PHE A 27 34.34 8.56 -11.18
N ILE A 28 35.12 8.88 -10.14
CA ILE A 28 34.75 9.92 -9.16
C ILE A 28 34.67 11.30 -9.82
N ARG A 29 35.65 11.66 -10.67
CA ARG A 29 35.64 12.95 -11.38
C ARG A 29 34.44 13.07 -12.32
N SER A 30 34.18 12.04 -13.14
CA SER A 30 33.01 12.02 -14.02
C SER A 30 31.70 12.08 -13.24
N LEU A 31 31.61 11.42 -12.09
CA LEU A 31 30.43 11.46 -11.25
C LEU A 31 30.21 12.87 -10.68
N GLN A 32 31.26 13.48 -10.15
CA GLN A 32 31.20 14.85 -9.62
C GLN A 32 30.79 15.85 -10.69
N ASP A 33 31.33 15.74 -11.90
CA ASP A 33 30.97 16.58 -13.04
C ASP A 33 29.45 16.53 -13.34
N GLU A 34 28.83 15.34 -13.30
CA GLU A 34 27.39 15.19 -13.52
C GLU A 34 26.55 15.71 -12.34
N LEU A 35 26.99 15.47 -11.10
CA LEU A 35 26.30 15.98 -9.91
C LEU A 35 26.26 17.52 -9.90
N ILE A 36 27.37 18.17 -10.27
CA ILE A 36 27.45 19.63 -10.45
C ILE A 36 26.50 20.07 -11.57
N PHE A 37 26.54 19.38 -12.73
CA PHE A 37 25.65 19.70 -13.85
C PHE A 37 24.17 19.64 -13.46
N HIS A 38 23.74 18.61 -12.73
CA HIS A 38 22.36 18.50 -12.24
C HIS A 38 22.03 19.61 -11.25
N TYR A 39 22.94 19.96 -10.34
CA TYR A 39 22.73 21.04 -9.37
C TYR A 39 22.57 22.41 -10.07
N GLU A 40 23.31 22.65 -11.14
CA GLU A 40 23.22 23.88 -11.93
C GLU A 40 21.95 23.94 -12.80
N ASN A 41 21.50 22.81 -13.35
CA ASN A 41 20.49 22.79 -14.41
C ASN A 41 19.13 22.20 -14.01
N ASN A 42 19.01 21.60 -12.82
CA ASN A 42 17.75 21.06 -12.30
C ASN A 42 17.40 21.71 -10.95
N PRO A 43 16.40 22.62 -10.92
CA PRO A 43 15.99 23.29 -9.68
C PRO A 43 15.52 22.34 -8.58
N MET A 44 14.80 21.26 -8.92
CA MET A 44 14.35 20.28 -7.92
C MET A 44 15.52 19.50 -7.31
N TYR A 45 16.53 19.16 -8.12
CA TYR A 45 17.73 18.50 -7.63
C TYR A 45 18.60 19.45 -6.78
N ARG A 46 18.71 20.72 -7.17
CA ARG A 46 19.37 21.74 -6.34
C ARG A 46 18.75 21.83 -4.95
N GLN A 47 17.42 21.94 -4.90
CA GLN A 47 16.68 21.98 -3.62
C GLN A 47 16.90 20.71 -2.80
N PHE A 48 16.89 19.54 -3.43
CA PHE A 48 17.22 18.27 -2.78
C PHE A 48 18.61 18.31 -2.14
N CYS A 49 19.62 18.77 -2.88
CA CYS A 49 21.00 18.92 -2.38
C CYS A 49 21.07 19.89 -1.19
N GLU A 50 20.46 21.07 -1.29
CA GLU A 50 20.42 22.07 -0.21
C GLU A 50 19.76 21.50 1.06
N ARG A 51 18.62 20.81 0.92
CA ARG A 51 17.88 20.18 2.02
C ARG A 51 18.65 19.03 2.67
N LYS A 52 19.41 18.28 1.87
CA LYS A 52 20.31 17.22 2.34
C LYS A 52 21.68 17.74 2.81
N GLN A 53 21.90 19.05 2.76
CA GLN A 53 23.19 19.67 3.09
C GLN A 53 24.36 19.08 2.29
N PHE A 54 24.11 18.74 1.03
CA PHE A 54 25.09 18.17 0.13
C PHE A 54 25.53 19.20 -0.90
N ASN A 55 26.81 19.51 -0.92
CA ASN A 55 27.42 20.44 -1.86
C ASN A 55 28.22 19.67 -2.93
N PRO A 56 27.74 19.56 -4.19
CA PRO A 56 28.42 18.76 -5.21
C PRO A 56 29.77 19.36 -5.66
N TYR A 57 30.07 20.60 -5.31
CA TYR A 57 31.36 21.24 -5.59
C TYR A 57 32.47 20.83 -4.62
N GLU A 58 32.12 20.26 -3.47
CA GLU A 58 33.11 19.72 -2.53
C GLU A 58 33.67 18.40 -3.05
N GLU A 59 34.96 18.15 -2.76
CA GLU A 59 35.63 16.93 -3.20
C GLU A 59 34.95 15.69 -2.60
N LEU A 60 34.56 14.75 -3.47
CA LEU A 60 33.93 13.51 -3.05
C LEU A 60 34.97 12.57 -2.42
N THR A 61 34.95 12.44 -1.09
CA THR A 61 35.83 11.51 -0.37
C THR A 61 35.41 10.05 -0.51
N GLY A 62 34.17 9.79 -0.92
CA GLY A 62 33.56 8.48 -1.09
C GLY A 62 32.21 8.58 -1.78
N VAL A 63 31.66 7.47 -2.27
CA VAL A 63 30.35 7.49 -2.94
C VAL A 63 29.19 7.43 -1.95
N GLU A 64 29.44 6.93 -0.74
CA GLU A 64 28.50 6.81 0.36
C GLU A 64 28.00 8.16 0.90
N CYS A 65 28.76 9.24 0.67
CA CYS A 65 28.40 10.60 1.09
C CYS A 65 27.33 11.25 0.19
N ILE A 66 27.08 10.68 -1.00
CA ILE A 66 26.10 11.21 -1.95
C ILE A 66 24.70 10.82 -1.46
N PRO A 67 23.78 11.78 -1.23
CA PRO A 67 22.42 11.45 -0.84
C PRO A 67 21.70 10.68 -1.95
N PRO A 68 21.18 9.46 -1.67
CA PRO A 68 20.52 8.67 -2.69
C PRO A 68 19.17 9.26 -3.11
N VAL A 69 18.86 9.16 -4.40
CA VAL A 69 17.53 9.44 -4.95
C VAL A 69 16.71 8.15 -4.95
N SER A 70 15.61 8.13 -4.20
CA SER A 70 14.71 6.97 -4.16
C SER A 70 14.02 6.77 -5.52
N VAL A 71 13.82 5.51 -5.92
CA VAL A 71 13.02 5.15 -7.12
C VAL A 71 11.61 5.77 -7.10
N SER A 72 11.05 6.07 -5.92
CA SER A 72 9.75 6.73 -5.79
C SER A 72 9.73 8.15 -6.37
N VAL A 73 10.87 8.86 -6.34
CA VAL A 73 11.01 10.20 -6.94
C VAL A 73 10.81 10.14 -8.46
N PHE A 74 11.36 9.12 -9.13
CA PHE A 74 11.17 8.94 -10.58
C PHE A 74 9.75 8.51 -10.96
N LYS A 75 9.03 7.84 -10.06
CA LYS A 75 7.61 7.48 -10.25
C LYS A 75 6.70 8.68 -10.16
N GLU A 76 6.96 9.60 -9.23
CA GLU A 76 6.10 10.76 -8.98
C GLU A 76 6.50 12.00 -9.78
N LEU A 77 7.79 12.26 -9.92
CA LEU A 77 8.34 13.50 -10.49
C LEU A 77 9.11 13.29 -11.80
N GLY A 78 9.24 12.05 -12.29
CA GLY A 78 10.09 11.69 -13.43
C GLY A 78 9.87 12.51 -14.71
N THR A 79 8.67 13.05 -14.94
CA THR A 79 8.40 13.94 -16.07
C THR A 79 9.08 15.30 -15.96
N ASN A 80 9.30 15.76 -14.73
CA ASN A 80 9.77 17.09 -14.35
C ASN A 80 11.23 17.10 -13.86
N LEU A 81 11.89 15.93 -13.73
CA LEU A 81 13.28 15.79 -13.29
C LEU A 81 14.34 16.00 -14.40
N SER A 82 14.03 16.72 -15.47
CA SER A 82 15.00 16.97 -16.55
C SER A 82 16.08 17.96 -16.11
N SER A 83 17.33 17.68 -16.46
CA SER A 83 18.48 18.61 -16.31
C SER A 83 18.90 19.24 -17.64
N VAL A 84 18.15 18.95 -18.71
CA VAL A 84 18.34 19.46 -20.07
C VAL A 84 17.06 20.12 -20.56
N SER A 85 17.16 20.94 -21.60
CA SER A 85 16.00 21.65 -22.15
C SER A 85 14.97 20.67 -22.75
N LYS A 86 13.72 21.09 -22.90
CA LYS A 86 12.66 20.21 -23.46
C LYS A 86 12.95 19.80 -24.90
N GLU A 87 13.63 20.66 -25.66
CA GLU A 87 14.02 20.47 -27.06
C GLU A 87 15.13 19.42 -27.21
N GLU A 88 15.95 19.23 -26.17
CA GLU A 88 17.03 18.23 -26.15
C GLU A 88 16.52 16.81 -25.82
N ILE A 89 15.34 16.70 -25.20
CA ILE A 89 14.72 15.42 -24.86
C ILE A 89 14.24 14.74 -26.13
N LYS A 90 14.88 13.62 -26.48
CA LYS A 90 14.51 12.82 -27.67
C LYS A 90 13.38 11.85 -27.41
N LEU A 91 13.37 11.27 -26.21
CA LEU A 91 12.38 10.26 -25.82
C LEU A 91 12.24 10.21 -24.31
N ARG A 92 11.13 9.65 -23.85
CA ARG A 92 10.89 9.32 -22.44
C ARG A 92 10.73 7.82 -22.30
N LEU A 93 11.42 7.25 -21.32
CA LEU A 93 11.33 5.82 -21.02
C LEU A 93 10.52 5.62 -19.76
N GLN A 94 9.75 4.54 -19.75
CA GLN A 94 8.93 4.13 -18.62
C GLN A 94 9.25 2.70 -18.20
N SER A 95 9.26 2.47 -16.90
CA SER A 95 9.38 1.12 -16.34
C SER A 95 8.13 0.27 -16.63
N SER A 96 8.29 -1.06 -16.60
CA SER A 96 7.16 -2.00 -16.60
C SER A 96 6.47 -1.97 -15.24
N ALA A 97 5.61 -0.98 -15.00
CA ALA A 97 4.89 -0.90 -13.73
C ALA A 97 3.95 -2.11 -13.56
N THR A 98 4.37 -3.06 -12.72
CA THR A 98 3.54 -4.22 -12.34
C THR A 98 2.67 -3.94 -11.13
N SER A 99 2.73 -2.74 -10.54
CA SER A 99 1.93 -2.42 -9.35
C SER A 99 1.60 -0.93 -9.09
N GLY A 100 1.55 -0.07 -10.12
CA GLY A 100 1.22 1.35 -9.93
C GLY A 100 1.72 2.27 -11.05
N THR A 101 2.15 3.48 -10.68
CA THR A 101 2.75 4.47 -11.61
C THR A 101 4.17 4.05 -12.00
N PRO A 102 4.50 3.95 -13.30
CA PRO A 102 5.86 3.65 -13.74
C PRO A 102 6.81 4.81 -13.47
N SER A 103 8.04 4.48 -13.09
CA SER A 103 9.15 5.43 -13.15
C SER A 103 9.31 5.95 -14.56
N THR A 104 9.52 7.26 -14.70
CA THR A 104 9.75 7.93 -15.98
C THR A 104 11.10 8.63 -15.97
N ILE A 105 11.87 8.48 -17.04
CA ILE A 105 13.12 9.24 -17.25
C ILE A 105 13.11 9.96 -18.60
N ALA A 106 13.71 11.15 -18.66
CA ALA A 106 13.94 11.88 -19.90
C ALA A 106 15.30 11.49 -20.48
N VAL A 107 15.38 11.21 -21.79
CA VAL A 107 16.63 10.80 -22.44
C VAL A 107 16.98 11.76 -23.57
N ASP A 108 18.13 12.40 -23.46
CA ASP A 108 18.74 13.24 -24.49
C ASP A 108 19.72 12.45 -25.37
N LYS A 109 20.43 13.16 -26.28
CA LYS A 109 21.45 12.54 -27.15
C LYS A 109 22.64 12.00 -26.34
N THR A 110 23.12 12.76 -25.36
CA THR A 110 24.31 12.43 -24.58
C THR A 110 24.07 11.21 -23.70
N THR A 111 22.97 11.22 -22.94
CA THR A 111 22.56 10.08 -22.11
C THR A 111 22.35 8.84 -22.99
N SER A 112 21.61 8.94 -24.09
CA SER A 112 21.39 7.79 -24.99
C SER A 112 22.72 7.20 -25.52
N ARG A 113 23.68 8.05 -25.92
CA ARG A 113 25.01 7.61 -26.39
C ARG A 113 25.78 6.88 -25.29
N ARG A 114 25.83 7.44 -24.08
CA ARG A 114 26.54 6.87 -22.93
C ARG A 114 25.91 5.55 -22.48
N GLN A 115 24.58 5.48 -22.41
CA GLN A 115 23.82 4.26 -22.08
C GLN A 115 24.11 3.14 -23.09
N ALA A 116 24.09 3.46 -24.39
CA ALA A 116 24.41 2.48 -25.43
C ALA A 116 25.87 2.01 -25.34
N LYS A 117 26.83 2.92 -25.12
CA LYS A 117 28.26 2.57 -25.00
C LYS A 117 28.51 1.67 -23.80
N ALA A 118 27.94 1.99 -22.64
CA ALA A 118 28.03 1.16 -21.42
C ALA A 118 27.45 -0.24 -21.64
N MET A 119 26.24 -0.32 -22.22
CA MET A 119 25.58 -1.59 -22.55
C MET A 119 26.42 -2.43 -23.50
N VAL A 120 26.91 -1.84 -24.60
CA VAL A 120 27.72 -2.55 -25.60
C VAL A 120 28.98 -3.13 -24.97
N LYS A 121 29.72 -2.31 -24.21
CA LYS A 121 30.96 -2.77 -23.58
C LYS A 121 30.72 -3.89 -22.57
N VAL A 122 29.72 -3.77 -21.71
CA VAL A 122 29.42 -4.81 -20.71
C VAL A 122 28.94 -6.10 -21.37
N VAL A 123 27.97 -6.05 -22.28
CA VAL A 123 27.38 -7.27 -22.87
C VAL A 123 28.40 -8.00 -23.76
N GLN A 124 29.29 -7.30 -24.47
CA GLN A 124 30.35 -7.92 -25.27
C GLN A 124 31.35 -8.76 -24.45
N GLU A 125 31.51 -8.51 -23.15
CA GLU A 125 32.32 -9.36 -22.25
C GLU A 125 31.71 -10.75 -22.02
N PHE A 126 30.43 -10.93 -22.32
CA PHE A 126 29.70 -12.18 -22.09
C PHE A 126 29.35 -12.91 -23.38
N ILE A 127 29.00 -12.16 -24.44
CA ILE A 127 28.66 -12.75 -25.75
C ILE A 127 29.74 -12.56 -26.80
N GLY A 128 30.84 -11.86 -26.53
CA GLY A 128 31.91 -11.57 -27.49
C GLY A 128 31.62 -10.32 -28.35
N LYS A 129 32.65 -9.85 -29.06
CA LYS A 129 32.61 -8.59 -29.85
C LYS A 129 31.84 -8.72 -31.17
N ASP A 130 31.83 -9.90 -31.77
CA ASP A 130 31.15 -10.14 -33.04
C ASP A 130 29.63 -10.19 -32.89
N ARG A 131 28.92 -9.53 -33.82
CA ARG A 131 27.46 -9.62 -33.93
C ARG A 131 27.04 -11.06 -34.25
N LYS A 132 26.04 -11.57 -33.53
CA LYS A 132 25.56 -12.97 -33.63
C LYS A 132 24.10 -13.02 -34.09
N PRO A 133 23.63 -14.12 -34.70
CA PRO A 133 22.20 -14.29 -34.92
C PRO A 133 21.46 -14.31 -33.57
N PHE A 134 20.39 -13.54 -33.44
CA PHE A 134 19.56 -13.45 -32.25
C PHE A 134 18.24 -14.18 -32.45
N LEU A 135 17.88 -15.00 -31.48
CA LEU A 135 16.60 -15.68 -31.41
C LEU A 135 15.78 -15.04 -30.30
N VAL A 136 14.90 -14.10 -30.67
CA VAL A 136 14.13 -13.31 -29.73
C VAL A 136 12.84 -14.04 -29.38
N MET A 137 12.71 -14.40 -28.10
CA MET A 137 11.54 -15.06 -27.52
C MET A 137 10.49 -14.03 -27.12
N ASP A 138 10.11 -13.20 -28.09
CA ASP A 138 9.04 -12.22 -27.98
C ASP A 138 8.40 -11.96 -29.34
N ILE A 139 7.35 -11.15 -29.34
CA ILE A 139 6.62 -10.76 -30.54
C ILE A 139 7.48 -9.80 -31.37
N ASP A 140 7.42 -9.93 -32.70
CA ASP A 140 8.10 -9.00 -33.61
C ASP A 140 7.57 -7.57 -33.40
N PRO A 141 8.42 -6.59 -33.05
CA PRO A 141 8.04 -5.20 -32.91
C PRO A 141 7.47 -4.53 -34.17
N LYS A 142 7.62 -5.18 -35.34
CA LYS A 142 7.05 -4.75 -36.63
C LYS A 142 5.67 -5.35 -36.91
N SER A 143 5.21 -6.30 -36.10
CA SER A 143 3.88 -6.92 -36.27
C SER A 143 2.75 -6.01 -35.77
N GLU A 144 1.52 -6.30 -36.20
CA GLU A 144 0.30 -5.63 -35.72
C GLU A 144 0.08 -5.80 -34.20
N PHE A 145 0.68 -6.83 -33.60
CA PHE A 145 0.61 -7.14 -32.17
C PHE A 145 1.67 -6.43 -31.31
N ARG A 146 2.36 -5.42 -31.85
CA ARG A 146 3.37 -4.62 -31.15
C ARG A 146 2.90 -4.11 -29.77
N SER A 147 1.61 -3.80 -29.63
CA SER A 147 1.01 -3.33 -28.37
C SER A 147 1.21 -4.29 -27.19
N LEU A 148 1.38 -5.60 -27.45
CA LEU A 148 1.60 -6.64 -26.43
C LEU A 148 3.01 -6.60 -25.80
N LEU A 149 3.96 -5.88 -26.39
CA LEU A 149 5.33 -5.74 -25.88
C LEU A 149 5.39 -4.81 -24.66
N GLY A 150 4.61 -3.72 -24.66
CA GLY A 150 4.72 -2.67 -23.65
C GLY A 150 6.17 -2.22 -23.42
N ALA A 151 6.61 -2.17 -22.16
CA ALA A 151 7.98 -1.78 -21.80
C ALA A 151 9.07 -2.79 -22.26
N ARG A 152 8.71 -4.01 -22.68
CA ARG A 152 9.67 -5.00 -23.20
C ARG A 152 10.32 -4.55 -24.50
N PHE A 153 9.62 -3.72 -25.27
CA PHE A 153 10.09 -3.16 -26.53
C PHE A 153 11.43 -2.42 -26.38
N ALA A 154 11.56 -1.56 -25.35
CA ALA A 154 12.76 -0.76 -25.15
C ALA A 154 14.01 -1.64 -24.91
N ALA A 155 13.85 -2.71 -24.12
CA ALA A 155 14.94 -3.65 -23.89
C ALA A 155 15.30 -4.45 -25.15
N ILE A 156 14.30 -4.98 -25.87
CA ILE A 156 14.51 -5.69 -27.14
C ILE A 156 15.28 -4.80 -28.12
N ALA A 157 14.85 -3.55 -28.32
CA ALA A 157 15.50 -2.61 -29.21
C ALA A 157 16.98 -2.37 -28.86
N GLY A 158 17.31 -2.31 -27.56
CA GLY A 158 18.71 -2.20 -27.11
C GLY A 158 19.56 -3.42 -27.46
N TYR A 159 19.05 -4.63 -27.24
CA TYR A 159 19.77 -5.88 -27.49
C TYR A 159 19.87 -6.25 -28.97
N LEU A 160 18.97 -5.77 -29.82
CA LEU A 160 19.08 -5.98 -31.27
C LEU A 160 20.33 -5.35 -31.90
N ASN A 161 20.98 -4.39 -31.23
CA ASN A 161 22.24 -3.82 -31.70
C ASN A 161 23.39 -4.86 -31.77
N PHE A 162 23.30 -5.95 -31.00
CA PHE A 162 24.26 -7.05 -31.05
C PHE A 162 23.92 -8.12 -32.11
N ALA A 163 22.73 -8.05 -32.71
CA ALA A 163 22.24 -9.07 -33.62
C ALA A 163 22.80 -8.87 -35.04
N SER A 164 23.37 -9.88 -35.68
CA SER A 164 23.70 -9.84 -37.13
C SER A 164 22.48 -10.15 -38.00
N LYS A 165 21.60 -11.02 -37.51
CA LYS A 165 20.28 -11.39 -38.04
C LYS A 165 19.39 -11.64 -36.82
N SER A 166 18.10 -11.31 -36.86
CA SER A 166 17.18 -11.53 -35.73
C SER A 166 15.93 -12.26 -36.19
N GLY A 167 15.55 -13.32 -35.48
CA GLY A 167 14.24 -13.97 -35.61
C GLY A 167 13.38 -13.75 -34.37
N PHE A 168 12.06 -13.68 -34.55
CA PHE A 168 11.08 -13.52 -33.46
C PHE A 168 10.14 -14.73 -33.43
N PHE A 169 10.12 -15.43 -32.30
CA PHE A 169 9.53 -16.77 -32.20
C PHE A 169 8.31 -16.87 -31.28
N LEU A 170 7.84 -15.75 -30.73
CA LEU A 170 6.47 -15.68 -30.24
C LEU A 170 5.55 -15.11 -31.31
N LYS A 171 4.53 -15.89 -31.68
CA LYS A 171 3.43 -15.45 -32.53
C LYS A 171 2.22 -15.16 -31.67
N ALA A 172 1.28 -14.38 -32.19
CA ALA A 172 0.03 -14.09 -31.53
C ALA A 172 -1.14 -14.45 -32.45
N LYS A 173 -2.17 -15.06 -31.86
CA LYS A 173 -3.47 -15.29 -32.50
C LYS A 173 -4.55 -14.98 -31.47
N ASP A 174 -5.57 -14.21 -31.86
CA ASP A 174 -6.68 -13.79 -30.97
C ASP A 174 -6.20 -13.09 -29.67
N GLY A 175 -5.08 -12.37 -29.74
CA GLY A 175 -4.48 -11.67 -28.60
C GLY A 175 -3.69 -12.56 -27.62
N ILE A 176 -3.60 -13.87 -27.86
CA ILE A 176 -2.83 -14.82 -27.06
C ILE A 176 -1.53 -15.15 -27.77
N SER A 177 -0.39 -15.01 -27.07
CA SER A 177 0.92 -15.38 -27.62
C SER A 177 1.27 -16.84 -27.37
N TYR A 178 1.92 -17.47 -28.35
CA TYR A 178 2.43 -18.84 -28.30
C TYR A 178 3.82 -18.93 -28.93
N PHE A 179 4.59 -19.94 -28.50
CA PHE A 179 5.93 -20.21 -29.02
C PHE A 179 5.85 -21.07 -30.29
N ASP A 180 6.47 -20.57 -31.36
CA ASP A 180 6.50 -21.21 -32.68
C ASP A 180 7.82 -21.95 -32.87
N ILE A 181 7.82 -23.23 -32.46
CA ILE A 181 8.98 -24.12 -32.49
C ILE A 181 9.46 -24.37 -33.93
N ASP A 182 8.53 -24.53 -34.88
CA ASP A 182 8.86 -24.85 -36.27
C ASP A 182 9.53 -23.67 -36.97
N ALA A 183 9.06 -22.44 -36.72
CA ALA A 183 9.73 -21.24 -37.22
C ALA A 183 11.15 -21.09 -36.64
N MET A 184 11.35 -21.45 -35.37
CA MET A 184 12.67 -21.41 -34.75
C MET A 184 13.63 -22.43 -35.37
N ASN A 185 13.19 -23.68 -35.54
CA ASN A 185 14.00 -24.72 -36.19
C ASN A 185 14.32 -24.36 -37.65
N SER A 186 13.35 -23.82 -38.39
CA SER A 186 13.57 -23.35 -39.76
C SER A 186 14.61 -22.23 -39.82
N PHE A 187 14.54 -21.26 -38.90
CA PHE A 187 15.51 -20.18 -38.83
C PHE A 187 16.92 -20.69 -38.48
N LEU A 188 17.03 -21.67 -37.58
CA LEU A 188 18.31 -22.30 -37.23
C LEU A 188 18.91 -23.05 -38.43
N ALA A 189 18.10 -23.75 -39.22
CA ALA A 189 18.55 -24.47 -40.41
C ALA A 189 19.09 -23.55 -41.52
N GLU A 190 18.64 -22.30 -41.58
CA GLU A 190 19.18 -21.27 -42.50
C GLU A 190 20.53 -20.70 -42.07
N LEU A 191 20.93 -20.89 -40.81
CA LEU A 191 22.20 -20.38 -40.30
C LEU A 191 23.34 -21.36 -40.59
N PRO A 192 24.58 -20.89 -40.77
CA PRO A 192 25.74 -21.79 -40.85
C PRO A 192 25.82 -22.66 -39.59
N SER A 193 25.96 -23.98 -39.77
CA SER A 193 25.84 -25.00 -38.70
C SER A 193 26.74 -24.78 -37.49
N GLU A 194 27.90 -24.14 -37.66
CA GLU A 194 28.86 -23.88 -36.58
C GLU A 194 28.73 -22.48 -35.97
N LYS A 195 27.85 -21.61 -36.48
CA LYS A 195 27.78 -20.21 -36.04
C LYS A 195 27.01 -20.08 -34.72
N PRO A 196 27.63 -19.62 -33.62
CA PRO A 196 26.94 -19.45 -32.34
C PRO A 196 25.82 -18.43 -32.42
N VAL A 197 24.74 -18.69 -31.70
CA VAL A 197 23.56 -17.80 -31.63
C VAL A 197 23.31 -17.30 -30.20
N VAL A 198 22.48 -16.26 -30.07
CA VAL A 198 22.02 -15.77 -28.77
C VAL A 198 20.51 -15.88 -28.70
N VAL A 199 20.00 -16.71 -27.80
CA VAL A 199 18.57 -16.68 -27.43
C VAL A 199 18.37 -15.53 -26.46
N PHE A 200 17.41 -14.65 -26.74
CA PHE A 200 17.11 -13.50 -25.89
C PHE A 200 15.62 -13.49 -25.51
N GLY A 201 15.31 -13.35 -24.23
CA GLY A 201 13.92 -13.27 -23.77
C GLY A 201 13.76 -12.73 -22.37
N PHE A 202 12.51 -12.59 -21.93
CA PHE A 202 12.21 -12.24 -20.53
C PHE A 202 12.03 -13.52 -19.71
N THR A 203 12.53 -13.57 -18.48
CA THR A 203 12.59 -14.82 -17.68
C THR A 203 11.23 -15.52 -17.59
N TYR A 204 10.17 -14.75 -17.28
CA TYR A 204 8.81 -15.30 -17.22
C TYR A 204 8.36 -15.88 -18.56
N ILE A 205 8.64 -15.21 -19.68
CA ILE A 205 8.22 -15.65 -21.01
C ILE A 205 8.98 -16.92 -21.43
N LEU A 206 10.30 -16.93 -21.21
CA LEU A 206 11.14 -18.10 -21.44
C LEU A 206 10.64 -19.29 -20.64
N TYR A 207 10.26 -19.09 -19.39
CA TYR A 207 9.69 -20.17 -18.58
C TYR A 207 8.29 -20.59 -19.07
N SER A 208 7.34 -19.64 -19.13
CA SER A 208 5.91 -19.95 -19.27
C SER A 208 5.51 -20.38 -20.67
N GLN A 209 6.19 -19.86 -21.70
CA GLN A 209 5.83 -20.12 -23.10
C GLN A 209 6.85 -20.97 -23.84
N VAL A 210 8.14 -20.74 -23.62
CA VAL A 210 9.19 -21.43 -24.40
C VAL A 210 9.52 -22.77 -23.77
N LEU A 211 9.98 -22.78 -22.51
CA LEU A 211 10.41 -23.98 -21.80
C LEU A 211 9.25 -24.98 -21.64
N LYS A 212 8.08 -24.52 -21.16
CA LYS A 212 6.90 -25.39 -21.03
C LYS A 212 6.50 -26.01 -22.38
N ALA A 213 6.62 -25.28 -23.50
CA ALA A 213 6.29 -25.82 -24.82
C ALA A 213 7.32 -26.84 -25.33
N ILE A 214 8.62 -26.60 -25.12
CA ILE A 214 9.69 -27.57 -25.48
C ILE A 214 9.54 -28.86 -24.67
N LEU A 215 9.26 -28.75 -23.37
CA LEU A 215 9.03 -29.91 -22.50
C LEU A 215 7.76 -30.68 -22.92
N ALA A 216 6.69 -29.97 -23.29
CA ALA A 216 5.44 -30.60 -23.73
C ALA A 216 5.57 -31.35 -25.06
N SER A 217 6.48 -30.92 -25.94
CA SER A 217 6.78 -31.64 -27.20
C SER A 217 7.75 -32.81 -27.02
N CYS A 218 8.16 -33.14 -25.78
CA CYS A 218 9.18 -34.14 -25.45
C CYS A 218 10.52 -33.92 -26.20
N GLY A 219 10.79 -32.68 -26.61
CA GLY A 219 11.89 -32.33 -27.51
C GLY A 219 13.04 -31.59 -26.82
N GLN A 220 14.11 -31.42 -27.57
CA GLN A 220 15.26 -30.56 -27.25
C GLN A 220 15.62 -29.78 -28.52
N ILE A 221 15.95 -28.50 -28.40
CA ILE A 221 16.44 -27.68 -29.52
C ILE A 221 17.94 -27.46 -29.35
N VAL A 222 18.77 -28.30 -29.95
CA VAL A 222 20.23 -28.22 -29.80
C VAL A 222 20.77 -26.99 -30.54
N LEU A 223 21.30 -26.03 -29.79
CA LEU A 223 21.94 -24.84 -30.34
C LEU A 223 23.41 -25.13 -30.74
N PRO A 224 23.97 -24.40 -31.74
CA PRO A 224 25.39 -24.50 -32.07
C PRO A 224 26.30 -24.24 -30.87
N LYS A 225 27.46 -24.90 -30.82
CA LYS A 225 28.42 -24.77 -29.71
C LYS A 225 28.82 -23.31 -29.49
N GLY A 226 28.84 -22.88 -28.22
CA GLY A 226 29.15 -21.50 -27.83
C GLY A 226 27.97 -20.54 -27.87
N SER A 227 26.77 -21.03 -28.21
CA SER A 227 25.53 -20.26 -28.10
C SER A 227 25.20 -19.92 -26.64
N LYS A 228 24.52 -18.80 -26.42
CA LYS A 228 24.15 -18.32 -25.09
C LYS A 228 22.64 -18.03 -25.00
N VAL A 229 22.08 -18.15 -23.81
CA VAL A 229 20.74 -17.64 -23.50
C VAL A 229 20.91 -16.41 -22.61
N ILE A 230 20.44 -15.25 -23.05
CA ILE A 230 20.32 -14.05 -22.24
C ILE A 230 18.86 -13.89 -21.83
N HIS A 231 18.64 -13.64 -20.55
CA HIS A 231 17.31 -13.28 -20.09
C HIS A 231 17.31 -12.13 -19.10
N ILE A 232 16.21 -11.38 -19.11
CA ILE A 232 16.04 -10.17 -18.28
C ILE A 232 14.69 -10.13 -17.60
N GLY A 233 14.69 -9.71 -16.33
CA GLY A 233 13.48 -9.41 -15.55
C GLY A 233 12.45 -10.55 -15.45
N GLY A 234 11.32 -10.31 -14.80
CA GLY A 234 10.19 -11.27 -14.77
C GLY A 234 10.22 -12.34 -13.69
N TRP A 235 11.27 -12.41 -12.86
CA TRP A 235 11.35 -13.32 -11.70
C TRP A 235 10.13 -13.24 -10.77
N LYS A 236 9.60 -12.04 -10.56
CA LYS A 236 8.39 -11.82 -9.74
C LYS A 236 7.17 -12.65 -10.18
N LYS A 237 7.00 -12.87 -11.49
CA LYS A 237 5.86 -13.67 -12.00
C LYS A 237 6.07 -15.17 -11.80
N LEU A 238 7.27 -15.60 -11.45
CA LEU A 238 7.63 -17.00 -11.17
C LEU A 238 7.63 -17.31 -9.67
N GLU A 239 7.53 -16.31 -8.78
CA GLU A 239 7.43 -16.52 -7.33
C GLU A 239 6.24 -17.41 -6.96
N SER A 240 5.09 -17.25 -7.63
CA SER A 240 3.91 -18.09 -7.42
C SER A 240 4.09 -19.53 -7.91
N GLU A 241 4.98 -19.75 -8.88
CA GLU A 241 5.30 -21.06 -9.45
C GLU A 241 6.44 -21.76 -8.65
N LYS A 242 7.00 -21.10 -7.62
CA LYS A 242 8.10 -21.59 -6.78
C LYS A 242 9.33 -22.06 -7.57
N VAL A 243 9.63 -21.39 -8.68
CA VAL A 243 10.76 -21.73 -9.53
C VAL A 243 12.02 -21.02 -9.03
N GLU A 244 13.00 -21.79 -8.59
CA GLU A 244 14.30 -21.24 -8.19
C GLU A 244 15.22 -21.04 -9.40
N LYS A 245 16.11 -20.04 -9.30
CA LYS A 245 17.01 -19.65 -10.40
C LYS A 245 17.95 -20.77 -10.89
N PRO A 246 18.61 -21.56 -10.02
CA PRO A 246 19.46 -22.67 -10.48
C PRO A 246 18.66 -23.71 -11.29
N GLU A 247 17.44 -24.00 -10.87
CA GLU A 247 16.57 -24.97 -11.55
C GLU A 247 16.08 -24.43 -12.90
N PHE A 248 15.70 -23.15 -12.96
CA PHE A 248 15.37 -22.48 -14.23
C PHE A 248 16.56 -22.55 -15.21
N ASN A 249 17.76 -22.18 -14.76
CA ASN A 249 18.95 -22.19 -15.62
C ASN A 249 19.26 -23.61 -16.13
N ARG A 250 19.14 -24.63 -15.27
CA ARG A 250 19.34 -26.03 -15.66
C ARG A 250 18.32 -26.47 -16.71
N GLN A 251 17.03 -26.23 -16.49
CA GLN A 251 15.99 -26.65 -17.43
C GLN A 251 16.11 -25.93 -18.79
N ILE A 252 16.46 -24.64 -18.80
CA ILE A 252 16.71 -23.89 -20.05
C ILE A 252 17.95 -24.43 -20.76
N ALA A 253 19.02 -24.72 -20.02
CA ALA A 253 20.23 -25.30 -20.56
C ALA A 253 19.97 -26.66 -21.20
N ASP A 254 19.24 -27.53 -20.51
CA ASP A 254 18.79 -28.83 -21.01
C ASP A 254 17.93 -28.67 -22.26
N ALA A 255 16.95 -27.75 -22.26
CA ALA A 255 16.06 -27.51 -23.40
C ALA A 255 16.78 -27.02 -24.66
N PHE A 256 17.88 -26.28 -24.51
CA PHE A 256 18.65 -25.73 -25.62
C PHE A 256 19.98 -26.45 -25.92
N GLY A 257 20.33 -27.48 -25.16
CA GLY A 257 21.59 -28.23 -25.33
C GLY A 257 22.83 -27.38 -25.09
N ILE A 258 22.80 -26.49 -24.10
CA ILE A 258 23.93 -25.63 -23.71
C ILE A 258 24.33 -25.88 -22.25
N GLU A 259 25.43 -25.27 -21.80
CA GLU A 259 25.83 -25.32 -20.40
C GLU A 259 24.96 -24.38 -19.53
N SER A 260 24.68 -24.75 -18.28
CA SER A 260 23.93 -23.89 -17.36
C SER A 260 24.62 -22.54 -17.09
N THR A 261 25.95 -22.47 -17.20
CA THR A 261 26.72 -21.22 -17.09
C THR A 261 26.54 -20.28 -18.30
N ASP A 262 25.93 -20.78 -19.37
CA ASP A 262 25.64 -20.03 -20.60
C ASP A 262 24.20 -19.50 -20.64
N VAL A 263 23.43 -19.76 -19.58
CA VAL A 263 22.16 -19.10 -19.27
C VAL A 263 22.43 -17.91 -18.34
N ILE A 264 22.39 -16.72 -18.92
CA ILE A 264 22.88 -15.48 -18.32
C ILE A 264 21.70 -14.57 -17.99
N ASP A 265 21.40 -14.46 -16.69
CA ASP A 265 20.46 -13.48 -16.15
C ASP A 265 21.12 -12.09 -16.11
N ILE A 266 20.49 -11.10 -16.73
CA ILE A 266 20.95 -9.71 -16.68
C ILE A 266 19.97 -8.88 -15.86
N TYR A 267 20.47 -8.30 -14.77
CA TYR A 267 19.74 -7.30 -14.01
C TYR A 267 19.94 -5.91 -14.61
N GLY A 268 18.94 -5.06 -14.46
CA GLY A 268 18.91 -3.68 -14.92
C GLY A 268 17.55 -3.05 -14.60
N PHE A 269 17.50 -1.73 -14.49
CA PHE A 269 16.30 -0.98 -14.13
C PHE A 269 16.25 0.36 -14.89
N THR A 270 15.05 0.96 -14.96
CA THR A 270 14.78 2.08 -15.87
C THR A 270 15.55 3.34 -15.50
N GLU A 271 15.66 3.64 -14.21
CA GLU A 271 16.30 4.83 -13.65
C GLU A 271 17.81 4.90 -13.94
N GLN A 272 18.42 3.79 -14.35
CA GLN A 272 19.80 3.73 -14.86
C GLN A 272 19.89 2.82 -16.10
N MET A 273 18.98 3.02 -17.07
CA MET A 273 18.97 2.22 -18.28
C MET A 273 20.33 2.22 -18.99
N GLY A 274 20.71 1.11 -19.61
CA GLY A 274 21.99 0.94 -20.31
C GLY A 274 23.07 0.30 -19.43
N LEU A 275 22.99 0.46 -18.11
CA LEU A 275 23.79 -0.34 -17.19
C LEU A 275 23.17 -1.73 -17.04
N ASN A 276 23.97 -2.75 -17.31
CA ASN A 276 23.56 -4.14 -17.31
C ASN A 276 24.46 -4.89 -16.33
N TYR A 277 23.88 -5.82 -15.57
CA TYR A 277 24.60 -6.61 -14.58
C TYR A 277 24.39 -8.11 -14.87
N PRO A 278 25.15 -8.68 -15.82
CA PRO A 278 25.06 -10.10 -16.14
C PRO A 278 25.62 -10.97 -15.02
N ASP A 279 25.07 -12.17 -14.89
CA ASP A 279 25.60 -13.17 -13.99
C ASP A 279 27.03 -13.58 -14.37
N CYS A 280 27.90 -13.60 -13.37
CA CYS A 280 29.19 -14.27 -13.45
C CYS A 280 29.03 -15.76 -13.07
N LYS A 281 29.97 -16.58 -13.53
CA LYS A 281 30.08 -18.01 -13.17
C LYS A 281 30.19 -18.27 -11.66
N CYS A 282 30.54 -17.27 -10.85
CA CYS A 282 30.53 -17.35 -9.39
C CYS A 282 29.10 -17.26 -8.78
N GLY A 283 28.07 -17.10 -9.61
CA GLY A 283 26.68 -16.91 -9.17
C GLY A 283 26.38 -15.51 -8.62
N CYS A 284 27.33 -14.57 -8.72
CA CYS A 284 27.13 -13.16 -8.37
C CYS A 284 27.09 -12.30 -9.63
N LYS A 285 26.61 -11.07 -9.48
CA LYS A 285 26.76 -9.99 -10.46
C LYS A 285 27.96 -9.13 -10.05
N HIS A 286 28.54 -8.43 -11.01
CA HIS A 286 29.71 -7.57 -10.78
C HIS A 286 29.40 -6.14 -11.17
N ALA A 287 29.78 -5.20 -10.30
CA ALA A 287 29.86 -3.79 -10.65
C ALA A 287 30.99 -3.59 -11.66
N SER A 288 30.68 -3.01 -12.82
CA SER A 288 31.69 -2.59 -13.80
C SER A 288 32.41 -1.32 -13.33
N SER A 289 33.45 -0.91 -14.05
CA SER A 289 34.18 0.35 -13.83
C SER A 289 33.28 1.60 -13.91
N TYR A 290 32.06 1.46 -14.43
CA TYR A 290 31.09 2.54 -14.63
C TYR A 290 30.08 2.67 -13.48
N VAL A 291 30.15 1.81 -12.46
CA VAL A 291 29.15 1.77 -11.38
C VAL A 291 29.74 1.34 -10.05
N LYS A 292 29.22 1.93 -8.96
CA LYS A 292 29.41 1.44 -7.59
C LYS A 292 28.08 0.94 -7.04
N VAL A 293 28.13 -0.13 -6.25
CA VAL A 293 26.95 -0.75 -5.64
C VAL A 293 27.13 -0.74 -4.14
N LEU A 294 26.18 -0.15 -3.43
CA LEU A 294 26.11 -0.15 -1.97
C LEU A 294 24.86 -0.91 -1.51
N VAL A 295 24.89 -1.36 -0.27
CA VAL A 295 23.71 -1.93 0.42
C VAL A 295 23.41 -1.02 1.60
N ARG A 296 22.17 -0.54 1.69
CA ARG A 296 21.71 0.30 2.81
C ARG A 296 20.71 -0.42 3.68
N ASP A 297 20.79 -0.17 4.98
CA ASP A 297 19.79 -0.64 5.93
C ASP A 297 18.42 -0.04 5.61
N ILE A 298 17.36 -0.85 5.79
CA ILE A 298 15.99 -0.47 5.43
C ILE A 298 15.49 0.68 6.32
N VAL A 299 15.91 0.69 7.59
CA VAL A 299 15.40 1.59 8.62
C VAL A 299 16.27 2.83 8.75
N SER A 300 17.55 2.66 9.05
CA SER A 300 18.52 3.74 9.30
C SER A 300 19.00 4.42 8.02
N ARG A 301 18.98 3.71 6.88
CA ARG A 301 19.59 4.12 5.59
C ARG A 301 21.12 4.19 5.61
N ASP A 302 21.76 3.72 6.68
CA ASP A 302 23.21 3.62 6.76
C ASP A 302 23.73 2.54 5.81
N VAL A 303 24.96 2.70 5.33
CA VAL A 303 25.63 1.70 4.49
C VAL A 303 25.95 0.49 5.35
N LEU A 304 25.57 -0.69 4.88
CA LEU A 304 25.81 -1.96 5.55
C LEU A 304 27.15 -2.58 5.12
N PRO A 305 27.84 -3.27 6.03
CA PRO A 305 29.03 -4.03 5.69
C PRO A 305 28.71 -5.20 4.76
N ALA A 306 29.73 -5.71 4.06
CA ALA A 306 29.61 -6.88 3.21
C ALA A 306 29.00 -8.09 3.94
N GLY A 307 28.21 -8.88 3.21
CA GLY A 307 27.49 -10.04 3.74
C GLY A 307 26.16 -9.73 4.44
N LYS A 308 25.81 -8.46 4.66
CA LYS A 308 24.49 -8.06 5.19
C LYS A 308 23.52 -7.73 4.05
N GLU A 309 22.27 -8.16 4.21
CA GLU A 309 21.20 -7.86 3.26
C GLU A 309 20.55 -6.51 3.59
N GLY A 310 20.22 -5.75 2.54
CA GLY A 310 19.52 -4.47 2.64
C GLY A 310 19.09 -3.99 1.26
N LEU A 311 18.75 -2.71 1.14
CA LEU A 311 18.34 -2.10 -0.12
C LEU A 311 19.55 -1.78 -0.99
N LEU A 312 19.48 -2.15 -2.27
CA LEU A 312 20.54 -1.89 -3.22
C LEU A 312 20.51 -0.44 -3.70
N GLU A 313 21.66 0.21 -3.62
CA GLU A 313 21.93 1.52 -4.22
C GLU A 313 22.95 1.38 -5.33
N PHE A 314 22.69 2.04 -6.46
CA PHE A 314 23.58 2.04 -7.62
C PHE A 314 24.01 3.47 -7.95
N ILE A 315 25.31 3.65 -8.12
CA ILE A 315 25.93 4.97 -8.29
C ILE A 315 26.75 5.00 -9.58
N THR A 316 26.50 5.95 -10.47
CA THR A 316 27.12 6.01 -11.80
C THR A 316 27.17 7.41 -12.43
N PRO A 317 28.20 7.74 -13.23
CA PRO A 317 28.25 8.99 -14.02
C PRO A 317 27.49 8.92 -15.36
N ILE A 318 26.78 7.82 -15.67
CA ILE A 318 26.16 7.65 -17.00
C ILE A 318 25.01 8.64 -17.29
N PRO A 319 24.02 8.83 -16.39
CA PRO A 319 22.91 9.76 -16.64
C PRO A 319 23.39 11.21 -16.74
N HIS A 320 22.92 11.92 -17.77
CA HIS A 320 23.21 13.35 -17.98
C HIS A 320 21.91 14.19 -18.06
N SER A 321 20.84 13.66 -18.65
CA SER A 321 19.59 14.40 -18.83
C SER A 321 18.69 14.46 -17.61
N TYR A 322 19.01 13.75 -16.53
CA TYR A 322 18.24 13.67 -15.28
C TYR A 322 19.14 13.19 -14.13
N PRO A 323 18.83 13.51 -12.86
CA PRO A 323 19.66 13.16 -11.70
C PRO A 323 19.50 11.69 -11.30
N GLY A 324 19.90 10.78 -12.20
CA GLY A 324 19.85 9.32 -12.04
C GLY A 324 21.15 8.72 -11.48
N ASN A 325 22.06 9.54 -10.97
CA ASN A 325 23.46 9.16 -10.73
C ASN A 325 23.66 8.41 -9.43
N ALA A 326 22.80 8.58 -8.43
CA ALA A 326 22.78 7.81 -7.18
C ALA A 326 21.36 7.38 -6.89
N VAL A 327 21.02 6.13 -7.20
CA VAL A 327 19.63 5.62 -7.15
C VAL A 327 19.52 4.52 -6.09
N LEU A 328 18.66 4.75 -5.10
CA LEU A 328 18.28 3.75 -4.11
C LEU A 328 17.02 3.03 -4.56
N THR A 329 17.18 1.74 -4.83
CA THR A 329 16.12 0.87 -5.34
C THR A 329 15.22 0.36 -4.22
N ASP A 330 14.09 -0.24 -4.62
CA ASP A 330 13.29 -1.07 -3.71
C ASP A 330 13.81 -2.53 -3.68
N ASP A 331 14.89 -2.85 -4.40
CA ASP A 331 15.39 -4.22 -4.54
C ASP A 331 16.32 -4.56 -3.37
N LEU A 332 16.14 -5.76 -2.82
CA LEU A 332 16.93 -6.29 -1.71
C LEU A 332 18.11 -7.09 -2.24
N GLY A 333 19.26 -6.92 -1.61
CA GLY A 333 20.47 -7.62 -2.00
C GLY A 333 21.59 -7.53 -0.99
N VAL A 334 22.70 -8.16 -1.34
CA VAL A 334 23.91 -8.27 -0.52
C VAL A 334 25.14 -8.06 -1.41
N VAL A 335 26.14 -7.37 -0.88
CA VAL A 335 27.47 -7.21 -1.49
C VAL A 335 28.48 -8.13 -0.80
N TYR A 336 29.50 -8.56 -1.56
CA TYR A 336 30.59 -9.41 -1.10
C TYR A 336 31.93 -8.72 -1.37
N ASP A 337 32.83 -8.81 -0.41
CA ASP A 337 34.20 -8.25 -0.41
C ASP A 337 35.24 -9.24 -0.97
N GLU A 338 34.97 -10.54 -0.87
CA GLU A 338 35.83 -11.57 -1.43
C GLU A 338 36.06 -11.40 -2.93
N PRO A 339 37.32 -11.54 -3.43
CA PRO A 339 37.61 -11.54 -4.85
C PRO A 339 36.81 -12.59 -5.62
N CYS A 340 36.57 -12.34 -6.91
CA CYS A 340 35.92 -13.32 -7.76
C CYS A 340 36.80 -14.56 -7.93
N PRO A 341 36.29 -15.79 -7.72
CA PRO A 341 37.06 -17.00 -8.00
C PRO A 341 37.41 -17.17 -9.48
N TYR A 342 36.74 -16.43 -10.38
CA TYR A 342 37.01 -16.39 -11.82
C TYR A 342 37.80 -15.15 -12.25
N GLY A 343 38.37 -14.40 -11.30
CA GLY A 343 39.26 -13.27 -11.57
C GLY A 343 38.61 -12.01 -12.15
N ARG A 344 37.26 -11.92 -12.17
CA ARG A 344 36.56 -10.70 -12.60
C ARG A 344 36.61 -9.62 -11.49
N PRO A 345 37.23 -8.46 -11.71
CA PRO A 345 37.29 -7.37 -10.74
C PRO A 345 35.92 -6.74 -10.46
N GLY A 346 35.88 -5.84 -9.46
CA GLY A 346 34.70 -5.07 -9.09
C GLY A 346 33.84 -5.72 -8.00
N ILE A 347 33.01 -4.89 -7.36
CA ILE A 347 32.15 -5.30 -6.23
C ILE A 347 31.18 -6.40 -6.70
N ARG A 348 31.18 -7.52 -5.97
CA ARG A 348 30.26 -8.64 -6.19
C ARG A 348 28.96 -8.37 -5.44
N PHE A 349 27.82 -8.64 -6.07
CA PHE A 349 26.54 -8.51 -5.40
C PHE A 349 25.50 -9.53 -5.90
N LYS A 350 24.47 -9.76 -5.10
CA LYS A 350 23.29 -10.54 -5.48
C LYS A 350 22.02 -9.72 -5.24
N VAL A 351 21.03 -9.93 -6.10
CA VAL A 351 19.67 -9.40 -5.93
C VAL A 351 18.83 -10.57 -5.42
N ASN A 352 18.35 -10.47 -4.18
CA ASN A 352 17.62 -11.54 -3.50
C ASN A 352 16.11 -11.40 -3.69
N GLY A 353 15.63 -10.20 -3.96
CA GLY A 353 14.20 -9.94 -4.19
C GLY A 353 13.91 -8.45 -4.16
N ARG A 354 12.66 -8.12 -3.83
CA ARG A 354 12.21 -6.73 -3.67
C ARG A 354 11.55 -6.56 -2.33
N LEU A 355 11.75 -5.40 -1.69
CA LEU A 355 11.07 -5.07 -0.46
C LEU A 355 9.56 -5.13 -0.69
N LYS A 356 8.86 -5.86 0.17
CA LYS A 356 7.41 -5.94 0.13
C LYS A 356 6.84 -4.56 0.41
N LYS A 357 5.74 -4.19 -0.27
CA LYS A 357 5.01 -2.98 0.09
C LYS A 357 4.43 -3.16 1.49
N ALA A 358 4.43 -2.09 2.28
CA ALA A 358 3.81 -2.10 3.60
C ALA A 358 2.35 -2.56 3.47
N GLU A 359 1.98 -3.61 4.20
CA GLU A 359 0.58 -4.09 4.27
C GLU A 359 -0.26 -3.24 5.25
N VAL A 360 -0.04 -1.93 5.31
CA VAL A 360 -0.84 -1.08 6.20
C VAL A 360 -2.12 -0.70 5.49
N ARG A 361 -3.19 -1.35 5.92
CA ARG A 361 -4.56 -1.06 5.50
C ARG A 361 -5.18 -0.13 6.52
N GLY A 362 -5.38 1.15 6.18
CA GLY A 362 -6.38 1.95 6.90
C GLY A 362 -7.78 1.60 6.42
N CYS A 363 -8.80 2.17 7.05
CA CYS A 363 -10.18 1.99 6.57
C CYS A 363 -10.28 2.38 5.08
N GLY A 364 -9.54 3.39 4.61
CA GLY A 364 -9.55 3.89 3.22
C GLY A 364 -8.73 3.14 2.18
N ASP A 365 -8.40 1.86 2.37
CA ASP A 365 -7.62 1.09 1.39
C ASP A 365 -8.44 0.70 0.14
N ILE A 366 -8.64 1.68 -0.74
CA ILE A 366 -9.36 1.56 -2.03
C ILE A 366 -8.39 1.25 -3.16
N LEU A 367 -7.13 1.61 -2.99
CA LEU A 367 -6.14 1.65 -4.06
C LEU A 367 -5.39 0.32 -4.22
N SER A 368 -5.41 -0.57 -3.22
CA SER A 368 -4.94 -1.95 -3.38
C SER A 368 -5.76 -2.72 -4.43
N ALA A 369 -7.04 -2.36 -4.62
CA ALA A 369 -7.96 -3.02 -5.55
C ALA A 369 -7.74 -2.65 -7.03
N LYS A 370 -6.99 -1.57 -7.34
CA LYS A 370 -6.59 -1.23 -8.72
C LYS A 370 -5.44 -2.09 -9.25
N LEU A 371 -4.93 -3.03 -8.46
CA LEU A 371 -4.05 -4.10 -8.93
C LEU A 371 -4.91 -5.23 -9.51
N THR A 372 -5.53 -4.96 -10.65
CA THR A 372 -6.13 -5.99 -11.48
C THR A 372 -5.01 -6.87 -12.03
N PHE A 373 -4.71 -7.96 -11.33
CA PHE A 373 -4.29 -9.14 -12.07
C PHE A 373 -5.49 -9.51 -12.94
N ASN A 374 -5.24 -9.66 -14.24
CA ASN A 374 -6.19 -10.16 -15.21
C ASN A 374 -7.13 -11.15 -14.54
N ALA A 375 -8.43 -11.01 -14.81
CA ALA A 375 -9.42 -12.03 -14.56
C ALA A 375 -8.96 -13.32 -15.28
N LYS A 376 -8.01 -14.04 -14.70
CA LYS A 376 -7.93 -15.48 -14.85
C LYS A 376 -9.29 -15.95 -14.35
N GLU A 377 -9.98 -16.72 -15.19
CA GLU A 377 -10.96 -17.67 -14.68
C GLU A 377 -10.42 -18.20 -13.36
N LYS A 378 -11.19 -17.99 -12.28
CA LYS A 378 -10.84 -18.44 -10.94
C LYS A 378 -10.40 -19.90 -11.10
N GLU A 379 -9.09 -20.15 -11.04
CA GLU A 379 -8.61 -21.47 -10.66
C GLU A 379 -9.42 -21.79 -9.41
N LYS A 380 -10.17 -22.90 -9.46
CA LYS A 380 -10.90 -23.45 -8.32
C LYS A 380 -9.87 -23.73 -7.23
N LEU A 381 -9.43 -22.69 -6.52
CA LEU A 381 -8.87 -22.81 -5.19
C LEU A 381 -9.94 -23.58 -4.41
N LEU A 382 -9.53 -24.70 -3.83
CA LEU A 382 -10.37 -25.56 -3.02
C LEU A 382 -11.22 -24.68 -2.08
N ASP A 383 -12.53 -24.88 -2.09
CA ASP A 383 -13.48 -24.16 -1.23
C ASP A 383 -13.07 -24.46 0.22
N ASP A 384 -12.39 -23.51 0.86
CA ASP A 384 -11.97 -23.59 2.25
C ASP A 384 -13.22 -23.39 3.10
N ASN A 385 -13.90 -24.49 3.43
CA ASN A 385 -15.17 -24.47 4.15
C ASN A 385 -14.97 -24.56 5.67
N THR A 386 -13.80 -24.18 6.17
CA THR A 386 -13.47 -24.31 7.60
C THR A 386 -14.10 -23.16 8.40
N LEU A 387 -14.92 -23.52 9.40
CA LEU A 387 -15.41 -22.61 10.42
C LEU A 387 -14.57 -22.76 11.70
N ASP A 388 -14.19 -21.63 12.27
CA ASP A 388 -13.50 -21.54 13.55
C ASP A 388 -14.36 -20.73 14.53
N VAL A 389 -14.86 -21.39 15.58
CA VAL A 389 -15.72 -20.76 16.59
C VAL A 389 -14.83 -20.13 17.66
N GLN A 390 -14.61 -18.83 17.52
CA GLN A 390 -13.72 -18.05 18.40
C GLN A 390 -14.35 -17.79 19.78
N TYR A 391 -15.67 -17.56 19.82
CA TYR A 391 -16.41 -17.40 21.06
C TYR A 391 -17.90 -17.69 20.86
N PHE A 392 -18.45 -18.61 21.64
CA PHE A 392 -19.90 -18.76 21.79
C PHE A 392 -20.19 -19.37 23.15
N LYS A 393 -21.09 -18.76 23.93
CA LYS A 393 -21.35 -19.20 25.32
C LYS A 393 -22.07 -20.55 25.38
N VAL A 394 -22.83 -20.87 24.34
CA VAL A 394 -23.61 -22.10 24.25
C VAL A 394 -22.78 -23.19 23.56
N PRO A 395 -22.72 -24.42 24.08
CA PRO A 395 -22.01 -25.53 23.44
C PRO A 395 -22.51 -25.80 22.01
N VAL A 396 -21.58 -26.13 21.11
CA VAL A 396 -21.84 -26.55 19.72
C VAL A 396 -21.21 -27.93 19.57
N ASP A 397 -22.04 -28.97 19.45
CA ASP A 397 -21.61 -30.37 19.46
C ASP A 397 -21.32 -30.90 18.05
N GLU A 398 -21.74 -30.16 17.02
CA GLU A 398 -21.54 -30.49 15.62
C GLU A 398 -20.06 -30.37 15.24
N THR A 399 -19.58 -31.26 14.37
CA THR A 399 -18.17 -31.25 13.89
C THR A 399 -18.02 -30.71 12.47
N ASP A 400 -19.11 -30.67 11.71
CA ASP A 400 -19.14 -30.15 10.35
C ASP A 400 -19.37 -28.63 10.37
N SER A 401 -18.57 -27.87 9.63
CA SER A 401 -18.58 -26.41 9.68
C SER A 401 -19.91 -25.76 9.24
N GLU A 402 -20.62 -26.34 8.28
CA GLU A 402 -21.94 -25.82 7.87
C GLU A 402 -22.98 -26.09 8.97
N LYS A 403 -22.99 -27.31 9.53
CA LYS A 403 -23.88 -27.67 10.65
C LYS A 403 -23.59 -26.87 11.93
N GLN A 404 -22.31 -26.63 12.24
CA GLN A 404 -21.90 -25.77 13.35
C GLN A 404 -22.46 -24.36 13.18
N LEU A 405 -22.28 -23.75 12.00
CA LEU A 405 -22.79 -22.42 11.72
C LEU A 405 -24.32 -22.36 11.84
N ALA A 406 -25.02 -23.36 11.31
CA ALA A 406 -26.47 -23.46 11.41
C ALA A 406 -26.94 -23.56 12.87
N SER A 407 -26.30 -24.42 13.69
CA SER A 407 -26.59 -24.59 15.12
C SER A 407 -26.38 -23.29 15.91
N ILE A 408 -25.30 -22.55 15.61
CA ILE A 408 -25.04 -21.23 16.21
C ILE A 408 -26.16 -20.26 15.85
N ILE A 409 -26.56 -20.18 14.58
CA ILE A 409 -27.62 -19.27 14.10
C ILE A 409 -28.96 -19.61 14.76
N GLU A 410 -29.32 -20.90 14.84
CA GLU A 410 -30.54 -21.37 15.48
C GLU A 410 -30.58 -20.94 16.96
N ARG A 411 -29.52 -21.25 17.71
CA ARG A 411 -29.40 -20.89 19.13
C ARG A 411 -29.42 -19.38 19.36
N LEU A 412 -28.80 -18.60 18.47
CA LEU A 412 -28.90 -17.13 18.54
C LEU A 412 -30.34 -16.67 18.32
N ASN A 413 -31.05 -17.26 17.37
CA ASN A 413 -32.44 -16.89 17.10
C ASN A 413 -33.39 -17.25 18.25
N GLU A 414 -33.15 -18.34 18.98
CA GLU A 414 -33.89 -18.71 20.20
C GLU A 414 -33.78 -17.64 21.30
N GLN A 415 -32.66 -16.90 21.37
CA GLN A 415 -32.46 -15.85 22.36
C GLN A 415 -33.13 -14.51 22.00
N ASN A 416 -33.72 -14.38 20.80
CA ASN A 416 -34.37 -13.13 20.39
C ASN A 416 -35.47 -12.69 21.36
N GLU A 417 -36.29 -13.62 21.86
CA GLU A 417 -37.37 -13.30 22.80
C GLU A 417 -36.84 -12.82 24.15
N TRP A 418 -35.85 -13.54 24.70
CA TRP A 418 -35.20 -13.16 25.95
C TRP A 418 -34.62 -11.74 25.85
N LEU A 419 -33.87 -11.44 24.79
CA LEU A 419 -33.23 -10.15 24.62
C LEU A 419 -34.24 -8.99 24.45
N ARG A 420 -35.35 -9.22 23.73
CA ARG A 420 -36.44 -8.23 23.56
C ARG A 420 -37.07 -7.80 24.89
N ASN A 421 -37.12 -8.72 25.86
CA ASN A 421 -37.71 -8.50 27.18
C ASN A 421 -36.75 -7.83 28.19
N GLN A 422 -35.49 -7.58 27.81
CA GLN A 422 -34.55 -6.86 28.69
C GLN A 422 -34.82 -5.35 28.64
N PRO A 423 -34.91 -4.65 29.79
CA PRO A 423 -35.00 -3.19 29.81
C PRO A 423 -33.73 -2.56 29.22
N ILE A 424 -33.88 -1.49 28.41
CA ILE A 424 -32.71 -0.83 27.82
C ILE A 424 -31.74 -0.30 28.89
N ASP A 425 -32.26 0.14 30.04
CA ASP A 425 -31.48 0.58 31.19
C ASP A 425 -30.58 -0.52 31.78
N ALA A 426 -31.04 -1.77 31.77
CA ALA A 426 -30.26 -2.90 32.23
C ALA A 426 -29.11 -3.21 31.26
N LEU A 427 -29.38 -3.14 29.95
CA LEU A 427 -28.38 -3.34 28.90
C LEU A 427 -27.30 -2.25 28.92
N ILE A 428 -27.69 -0.98 29.03
CA ILE A 428 -26.73 0.13 29.18
C ILE A 428 -25.87 -0.07 30.43
N GLY A 429 -26.48 -0.39 31.56
CA GLY A 429 -25.78 -0.51 32.83
C GLY A 429 -24.76 -1.64 32.85
N ILE A 430 -25.12 -2.84 32.35
CA ILE A 430 -24.18 -3.96 32.31
C ILE A 430 -23.00 -3.70 31.36
N ILE A 431 -23.23 -3.07 30.21
CA ILE A 431 -22.15 -2.66 29.29
C ILE A 431 -21.26 -1.59 29.96
N GLY A 432 -21.87 -0.67 30.74
CA GLY A 432 -21.15 0.28 31.57
C GLY A 432 -20.22 -0.39 32.59
N GLU A 433 -20.66 -1.47 33.25
CA GLU A 433 -19.79 -2.24 34.17
C GLU A 433 -18.67 -2.98 33.43
N VAL A 434 -18.95 -3.53 32.24
CA VAL A 434 -17.92 -4.12 31.37
C VAL A 434 -16.86 -3.09 30.98
N SER A 435 -17.26 -1.87 30.64
CA SER A 435 -16.33 -0.80 30.27
C SER A 435 -15.33 -0.48 31.39
N LYS A 436 -15.79 -0.52 32.65
CA LYS A 436 -14.93 -0.34 33.83
C LYS A 436 -13.98 -1.52 34.02
N ARG A 437 -14.48 -2.75 33.81
CA ARG A 437 -13.67 -3.98 33.91
C ARG A 437 -12.55 -4.02 32.88
N TRP A 438 -12.79 -3.58 31.64
CA TRP A 438 -11.74 -3.47 30.62
C TRP A 438 -10.58 -2.59 31.06
N LEU A 439 -10.83 -1.52 31.82
CA LEU A 439 -9.78 -0.63 32.32
C LEU A 439 -9.05 -1.16 33.56
N SER A 440 -9.72 -1.93 34.40
CA SER A 440 -9.20 -2.35 35.71
C SER A 440 -8.57 -3.74 35.71
N ASP A 441 -9.01 -4.66 34.85
CA ASP A 441 -8.47 -6.02 34.80
C ASP A 441 -7.18 -6.08 33.95
N PRO A 442 -6.04 -6.49 34.54
CA PRO A 442 -4.75 -6.61 33.84
C PRO A 442 -4.80 -7.48 32.58
N LYS A 443 -5.77 -8.40 32.45
CA LYS A 443 -5.95 -9.24 31.25
C LYS A 443 -6.17 -8.43 29.97
N TYR A 444 -6.63 -7.19 30.07
CA TYR A 444 -6.91 -6.32 28.91
C TYR A 444 -5.78 -5.33 28.61
N ILE A 445 -4.70 -5.31 29.39
CA ILE A 445 -3.63 -4.30 29.24
C ILE A 445 -2.98 -4.31 27.85
N PHE A 446 -2.97 -5.47 27.17
CA PHE A 446 -2.45 -5.61 25.81
C PHE A 446 -3.26 -4.84 24.75
N LEU A 447 -4.46 -4.37 25.08
CA LEU A 447 -5.31 -3.51 24.22
C LEU A 447 -5.10 -2.02 24.50
N LYS A 448 -4.29 -1.64 25.49
CA LYS A 448 -4.05 -0.24 25.88
C LYS A 448 -3.66 0.62 24.67
N ASP A 449 -2.73 0.13 23.88
CA ASP A 449 -2.22 0.82 22.68
C ASP A 449 -3.11 0.60 21.44
N LYS A 450 -4.18 -0.20 21.56
CA LYS A 450 -5.20 -0.46 20.53
C LYS A 450 -6.50 0.33 20.75
N GLY A 451 -6.46 1.35 21.61
CA GLY A 451 -7.60 2.22 21.89
C GLY A 451 -8.56 1.73 22.97
N LEU A 452 -8.12 0.85 23.88
CA LEU A 452 -8.96 0.35 24.99
C LEU A 452 -9.56 1.48 25.83
N LEU A 453 -8.78 2.53 26.11
CA LEU A 453 -9.27 3.70 26.85
C LEU A 453 -10.43 4.37 26.12
N PHE A 454 -10.27 4.55 24.81
CA PHE A 454 -11.29 5.13 23.95
C PHE A 454 -12.55 4.27 23.90
N LEU A 455 -12.41 2.94 23.71
CA LEU A 455 -13.53 2.00 23.76
C LEU A 455 -14.28 2.06 25.10
N SER A 456 -13.54 2.07 26.20
CA SER A 456 -14.13 2.07 27.55
C SER A 456 -14.87 3.37 27.84
N GLN A 457 -14.32 4.52 27.41
CA GLN A 457 -15.01 5.80 27.50
C GLN A 457 -16.26 5.83 26.61
N TRP A 458 -16.18 5.34 25.39
CA TRP A 458 -17.34 5.29 24.50
C TRP A 458 -18.44 4.35 25.05
N CYS A 459 -18.08 3.27 25.75
CA CYS A 459 -19.04 2.35 26.37
C CYS A 459 -19.51 2.77 27.77
N ASP A 460 -19.21 3.99 28.24
CA ASP A 460 -19.69 4.45 29.53
C ASP A 460 -21.23 4.65 29.54
N ASP A 461 -21.87 4.42 30.68
CA ASP A 461 -23.33 4.51 30.83
C ASP A 461 -23.91 5.85 30.33
N ARG A 462 -23.24 6.97 30.61
CA ARG A 462 -23.72 8.30 30.23
C ARG A 462 -23.64 8.48 28.72
N HIS A 463 -22.54 8.07 28.10
CA HIS A 463 -22.37 8.16 26.64
C HIS A 463 -23.33 7.22 25.90
N LEU A 464 -23.50 5.99 26.37
CA LEU A 464 -24.44 5.04 25.76
C LEU A 464 -25.89 5.51 25.86
N ARG A 465 -26.30 6.14 26.98
CA ARG A 465 -27.62 6.79 27.10
C ARG A 465 -27.81 7.88 26.06
N GLN A 466 -26.78 8.69 25.81
CA GLN A 466 -26.84 9.75 24.81
C GLN A 466 -26.97 9.17 23.40
N ILE A 467 -26.16 8.17 23.05
CA ILE A 467 -26.25 7.47 21.75
C ILE A 467 -27.63 6.85 21.56
N ALA A 468 -28.13 6.13 22.57
CA ALA A 468 -29.46 5.51 22.52
C ALA A 468 -30.55 6.57 22.37
N LYS A 469 -30.44 7.70 23.07
CA LYS A 469 -31.41 8.80 22.99
C LYS A 469 -31.43 9.42 21.60
N ASP A 470 -30.26 9.70 21.02
CA ASP A 470 -30.15 10.27 19.68
C ASP A 470 -30.65 9.29 18.60
N GLY A 471 -30.32 8.01 18.74
CA GLY A 471 -30.76 6.96 17.81
C GLY A 471 -32.24 6.57 17.93
N LEU A 472 -32.82 6.67 19.12
CA LEU A 472 -34.22 6.34 19.41
C LEU A 472 -35.10 7.59 19.49
N ARG A 473 -34.87 8.55 18.58
CA ARG A 473 -35.74 9.74 18.37
C ARG A 473 -36.05 10.52 19.66
N GLY A 474 -35.05 10.66 20.54
CA GLY A 474 -35.15 11.44 21.77
C GLY A 474 -35.67 10.69 22.99
N ASN A 475 -36.16 9.45 22.85
CA ASN A 475 -36.71 8.66 23.95
C ASN A 475 -36.25 7.19 23.90
N ILE A 476 -35.30 6.85 24.79
CA ILE A 476 -34.73 5.50 24.87
C ILE A 476 -35.75 4.42 25.18
N ARG A 477 -36.85 4.77 25.89
CA ARG A 477 -37.87 3.81 26.31
C ARG A 477 -38.76 3.35 25.15
N TYR A 478 -38.64 3.94 23.97
CA TYR A 478 -39.23 3.37 22.75
C TYR A 478 -38.71 1.95 22.45
N ALA A 479 -37.52 1.56 22.94
CA ALA A 479 -37.04 0.19 22.81
C ALA A 479 -37.78 -0.82 23.72
N ASP A 480 -38.47 -0.34 24.75
CA ASP A 480 -39.11 -1.18 25.77
C ASP A 480 -40.61 -1.29 25.54
N GLU A 481 -41.29 -0.18 25.24
CA GLU A 481 -42.76 -0.13 25.16
C GLU A 481 -43.29 0.91 24.17
N PHE A 482 -44.61 0.91 23.95
CA PHE A 482 -45.28 1.96 23.17
C PHE A 482 -45.44 3.22 24.01
N LEU A 483 -44.85 4.32 23.55
CA LEU A 483 -44.93 5.62 24.22
C LEU A 483 -45.38 6.72 23.24
N PRO A 484 -45.92 7.85 23.72
CA PRO A 484 -46.33 8.96 22.86
C PRO A 484 -45.21 9.41 21.93
N PHE A 485 -45.55 9.68 20.67
CA PHE A 485 -44.66 10.36 19.73
C PHE A 485 -44.43 11.82 20.18
N ALA A 486 -43.28 12.40 19.83
CA ALA A 486 -43.01 13.80 20.10
C ALA A 486 -44.16 14.66 19.54
N ASP A 487 -44.68 15.57 20.36
CA ASP A 487 -45.78 16.47 20.00
C ASP A 487 -47.13 15.79 19.66
N SER A 488 -47.34 14.52 20.05
CA SER A 488 -48.61 13.81 19.84
C SER A 488 -48.96 12.85 20.99
N GLU A 489 -50.04 13.15 21.72
CA GLU A 489 -50.60 12.25 22.76
C GLU A 489 -51.49 11.13 22.20
N LYS A 490 -51.88 11.21 20.92
CA LYS A 490 -52.83 10.26 20.30
C LYS A 490 -52.16 9.06 19.64
N HIS A 491 -50.94 9.25 19.12
CA HIS A 491 -50.19 8.22 18.42
C HIS A 491 -49.04 7.75 19.30
N LEU A 492 -48.95 6.43 19.51
CA LEU A 492 -47.84 5.82 20.23
C LEU A 492 -46.85 5.21 19.24
N MET A 493 -45.58 5.22 19.62
CA MET A 493 -44.48 4.68 18.83
C MET A 493 -43.65 3.71 19.68
N ARG A 494 -43.11 2.68 19.03
CA ARG A 494 -42.17 1.71 19.60
C ARG A 494 -41.10 1.34 18.56
N ALA A 495 -39.89 1.07 19.03
CA ALA A 495 -38.79 0.51 18.25
C ALA A 495 -38.62 -0.97 18.59
N ASN A 496 -38.90 -1.87 17.66
CA ASN A 496 -38.66 -3.31 17.83
C ASN A 496 -37.37 -3.74 17.15
N ALA A 497 -36.66 -4.69 17.76
CA ALA A 497 -35.48 -5.32 17.17
C ALA A 497 -35.82 -5.96 15.80
N ARG A 498 -34.87 -5.92 14.86
CA ARG A 498 -35.01 -6.59 13.57
C ARG A 498 -34.78 -8.10 13.64
N GLY A 499 -33.92 -8.57 14.54
CA GLY A 499 -33.58 -9.98 14.73
C GLY A 499 -32.06 -10.19 14.70
N LEU A 500 -31.59 -11.21 13.97
CA LEU A 500 -30.17 -11.52 13.84
C LEU A 500 -29.43 -10.45 13.01
N VAL A 501 -28.38 -9.88 13.61
CA VAL A 501 -27.45 -8.95 12.97
C VAL A 501 -26.14 -9.67 12.69
N CYS A 502 -25.77 -9.76 11.42
CA CYS A 502 -24.54 -10.41 10.96
C CYS A 502 -23.48 -9.36 10.64
N HIS A 503 -22.32 -9.46 11.29
CA HIS A 503 -21.21 -8.50 11.15
C HIS A 503 -20.03 -9.14 10.42
N TRP A 504 -19.51 -8.48 9.38
CA TRP A 504 -18.25 -8.84 8.74
C TRP A 504 -17.20 -7.80 9.10
N MET A 505 -16.26 -8.15 9.98
CA MET A 505 -15.33 -7.18 10.58
C MET A 505 -14.06 -6.97 9.76
N ALA A 506 -13.57 -5.72 9.76
CA ALA A 506 -12.26 -5.38 9.22
C ALA A 506 -11.14 -5.59 10.27
N GLY A 507 -9.96 -5.98 9.81
CA GLY A 507 -8.83 -6.30 10.69
C GLY A 507 -7.92 -5.13 11.09
N ASN A 508 -8.18 -3.92 10.61
CA ASN A 508 -7.30 -2.76 10.78
C ASN A 508 -7.48 -2.01 12.11
N VAL A 509 -8.72 -1.85 12.59
CA VAL A 509 -9.01 -1.28 13.91
C VAL A 509 -10.03 -2.17 14.60
N GLN A 510 -9.52 -3.18 15.32
CA GLN A 510 -10.31 -4.27 15.90
C GLN A 510 -11.44 -3.75 16.80
N ILE A 511 -11.19 -2.71 17.61
CA ILE A 511 -12.17 -2.21 18.56
C ILE A 511 -13.40 -1.53 17.93
N LEU A 512 -13.36 -1.10 16.64
CA LEU A 512 -14.48 -0.37 16.03
C LEU A 512 -15.75 -1.21 15.91
N GLY A 513 -15.63 -2.54 15.76
CA GLY A 513 -16.80 -3.40 15.71
C GLY A 513 -17.59 -3.46 17.00
N MET A 514 -16.95 -3.13 18.13
CA MET A 514 -17.66 -3.02 19.40
C MET A 514 -18.71 -1.90 19.37
N PHE A 515 -18.49 -0.82 18.62
CA PHE A 515 -19.47 0.26 18.53
C PHE A 515 -20.75 -0.17 17.82
N ALA A 516 -20.63 -0.98 16.75
CA ALA A 516 -21.78 -1.55 16.07
C ALA A 516 -22.45 -2.66 16.89
N LEU A 517 -21.67 -3.52 17.53
CA LEU A 517 -22.17 -4.57 18.41
C LEU A 517 -22.97 -3.99 19.59
N VAL A 518 -22.42 -3.00 20.29
CA VAL A 518 -23.08 -2.36 21.44
C VAL A 518 -24.40 -1.72 21.00
N GLN A 519 -24.44 -0.99 19.88
CA GLN A 519 -25.69 -0.43 19.36
C GLN A 519 -26.70 -1.52 18.97
N SER A 520 -26.24 -2.65 18.44
CA SER A 520 -27.07 -3.82 18.14
C SER A 520 -27.68 -4.44 19.42
N ILE A 521 -26.89 -4.55 20.48
CA ILE A 521 -27.37 -5.01 21.80
C ILE A 521 -28.39 -4.03 22.38
N LEU A 522 -28.12 -2.72 22.35
CA LEU A 522 -29.05 -1.69 22.87
C LEU A 522 -30.39 -1.67 22.13
N THR A 523 -30.38 -2.07 20.85
CA THR A 523 -31.59 -2.23 20.02
C THR A 523 -32.18 -3.65 20.08
N LYS A 524 -31.68 -4.47 21.00
CA LYS A 524 -32.16 -5.81 21.36
C LYS A 524 -32.08 -6.84 20.24
N ASN A 525 -31.05 -6.71 19.39
CA ASN A 525 -30.76 -7.66 18.31
C ASN A 525 -29.71 -8.69 18.75
N THR A 526 -29.86 -9.92 18.30
CA THR A 526 -28.87 -11.00 18.47
C THR A 526 -27.76 -10.85 17.42
N ASN A 527 -26.55 -11.32 17.70
CA ASN A 527 -25.36 -10.96 16.93
C ASN A 527 -24.51 -12.17 16.53
N LEU A 528 -24.19 -12.25 15.25
CA LEU A 528 -23.17 -13.17 14.72
C LEU A 528 -22.06 -12.37 14.06
N ILE A 529 -20.83 -12.50 14.57
CA ILE A 529 -19.68 -11.67 14.19
C ILE A 529 -18.65 -12.55 13.51
N LYS A 530 -18.42 -12.31 12.22
CA LYS A 530 -17.29 -12.87 11.48
C LYS A 530 -16.09 -11.94 11.63
N VAL A 531 -15.10 -12.34 12.42
CA VAL A 531 -13.87 -11.58 12.63
C VAL A 531 -12.89 -11.74 11.46
N ALA A 532 -11.94 -10.81 11.35
CA ALA A 532 -10.84 -10.91 10.38
C ALA A 532 -9.77 -11.89 10.88
N ALA A 533 -8.99 -12.47 9.96
CA ALA A 533 -7.87 -13.36 10.30
C ALA A 533 -6.84 -12.68 11.24
N LYS A 534 -6.69 -11.35 11.12
CA LYS A 534 -5.80 -10.54 11.95
C LYS A 534 -6.40 -10.19 13.32
N ASP A 535 -7.60 -10.68 13.69
CA ASP A 535 -8.21 -10.37 14.99
C ASP A 535 -7.40 -10.92 16.17
N ALA A 536 -6.79 -12.10 16.00
CA ALA A 536 -5.99 -12.77 17.02
C ALA A 536 -6.71 -12.92 18.38
N GLY A 537 -8.02 -13.20 18.35
CA GLY A 537 -8.85 -13.46 19.54
C GLY A 537 -9.21 -12.21 20.35
N VAL A 538 -9.02 -11.00 19.82
CA VAL A 538 -9.33 -9.75 20.52
C VAL A 538 -10.82 -9.64 20.83
N PHE A 539 -11.72 -9.90 19.86
CA PHE A 539 -13.16 -9.87 20.12
C PHE A 539 -13.58 -10.91 21.16
N ALA A 540 -13.08 -12.15 21.04
CA ALA A 540 -13.38 -13.21 21.99
C ALA A 540 -12.97 -12.82 23.42
N ASN A 541 -11.81 -12.19 23.60
CA ASN A 541 -11.36 -11.72 24.91
C ASN A 541 -12.21 -10.56 25.44
N LEU A 542 -12.62 -9.61 24.58
CA LEU A 542 -13.53 -8.53 24.96
C LEU A 542 -14.89 -9.09 25.44
N MET A 543 -15.41 -10.15 24.81
CA MET A 543 -16.65 -10.82 25.22
C MET A 543 -16.53 -11.46 26.61
N LYS A 544 -15.39 -12.07 26.93
CA LYS A 544 -15.15 -12.66 28.27
C LYS A 544 -15.28 -11.65 29.42
N ALA A 545 -15.20 -10.34 29.15
CA ALA A 545 -15.39 -9.32 30.17
C ALA A 545 -16.81 -9.33 30.76
N PHE A 546 -17.80 -9.82 30.01
CA PHE A 546 -19.19 -9.93 30.46
C PHE A 546 -19.41 -11.12 31.42
N GLU A 547 -18.51 -12.11 31.46
CA GLU A 547 -18.70 -13.33 32.26
C GLU A 547 -18.71 -13.03 33.75
N ASN A 548 -19.64 -13.66 34.47
CA ASN A 548 -19.82 -13.48 35.91
C ASN A 548 -20.05 -12.01 36.33
N LEU A 549 -20.58 -11.17 35.43
CA LEU A 549 -21.10 -9.85 35.78
C LEU A 549 -22.59 -9.93 36.04
N GLU A 550 -23.03 -9.15 37.02
CA GLU A 550 -24.44 -8.87 37.25
C GLU A 550 -24.60 -7.36 37.41
N TYR A 551 -25.71 -6.82 36.92
CA TYR A 551 -26.06 -5.42 37.10
C TYR A 551 -27.52 -5.32 37.50
N THR A 552 -27.81 -4.49 38.50
CA THR A 552 -29.19 -4.22 38.96
C THR A 552 -29.55 -2.78 38.67
N THR A 553 -30.65 -2.56 37.93
CA THR A 553 -31.16 -1.22 37.65
C THR A 553 -31.68 -0.55 38.92
N LYS A 554 -31.89 0.78 38.87
CA LYS A 554 -32.49 1.54 39.99
C LYS A 554 -33.89 1.03 40.38
N GLU A 555 -34.59 0.40 39.44
CA GLU A 555 -35.93 -0.15 39.60
C GLU A 555 -35.91 -1.61 40.10
N GLY A 556 -34.73 -2.17 40.38
CA GLY A 556 -34.56 -3.51 40.95
C GLY A 556 -34.47 -4.65 39.94
N PHE A 557 -34.44 -4.37 38.63
CA PHE A 557 -34.26 -5.41 37.61
C PHE A 557 -32.80 -5.86 37.54
N CYS A 558 -32.54 -7.15 37.68
CA CYS A 558 -31.19 -7.72 37.61
C CYS A 558 -30.95 -8.42 36.26
N ILE A 559 -29.85 -8.09 35.59
CA ILE A 559 -29.37 -8.75 34.37
C ILE A 559 -28.01 -9.39 34.61
N LYS A 560 -27.79 -10.58 34.03
CA LYS A 560 -26.52 -11.30 34.09
C LYS A 560 -25.80 -11.25 32.75
N GLY A 561 -24.49 -11.03 32.79
CA GLY A 561 -23.66 -10.97 31.60
C GLY A 561 -23.57 -12.31 30.88
N ASP A 562 -23.57 -13.43 31.62
CA ASP A 562 -23.60 -14.78 31.03
C ASP A 562 -24.86 -15.06 30.21
N ASP A 563 -26.01 -14.47 30.57
CA ASP A 563 -27.23 -14.59 29.79
C ASP A 563 -27.17 -13.71 28.54
N LEU A 564 -26.64 -12.49 28.65
CA LEU A 564 -26.40 -11.62 27.50
C LEU A 564 -25.43 -12.26 26.49
N LEU A 565 -24.39 -12.95 26.96
CA LEU A 565 -23.40 -13.61 26.10
C LEU A 565 -23.99 -14.74 25.25
N LYS A 566 -25.14 -15.31 25.60
CA LYS A 566 -25.85 -16.29 24.77
C LYS A 566 -26.41 -15.67 23.48
N THR A 567 -26.53 -14.33 23.44
CA THR A 567 -27.03 -13.56 22.28
C THR A 567 -25.95 -13.19 21.27
N ILE A 568 -24.70 -13.61 21.49
CA ILE A 568 -23.53 -13.19 20.70
C ILE A 568 -22.68 -14.40 20.31
N GLY A 569 -22.47 -14.61 19.02
CA GLY A 569 -21.53 -15.58 18.47
C GLY A 569 -20.38 -14.87 17.74
N VAL A 570 -19.15 -15.31 17.96
CA VAL A 570 -17.94 -14.83 17.27
C VAL A 570 -17.31 -16.00 16.54
N VAL A 571 -17.17 -15.87 15.22
CA VAL A 571 -16.63 -16.89 14.34
C VAL A 571 -15.57 -16.32 13.41
N TYR A 572 -14.71 -17.18 12.91
CA TYR A 572 -13.82 -16.92 11.81
C TYR A 572 -14.07 -17.95 10.71
N PHE A 573 -14.08 -17.49 9.47
CA PHE A 573 -13.98 -18.34 8.30
C PHE A 573 -13.30 -17.55 7.18
N SER A 574 -12.60 -18.24 6.29
CA SER A 574 -11.87 -17.61 5.19
C SER A 574 -12.80 -16.80 4.27
N ARG A 575 -12.25 -15.81 3.56
CA ARG A 575 -12.99 -15.10 2.50
C ARG A 575 -13.39 -16.03 1.34
N ASN A 576 -12.69 -17.16 1.22
CA ASN A 576 -12.95 -18.15 0.17
C ASN A 576 -14.10 -19.10 0.55
N ALA A 577 -14.50 -19.16 1.82
CA ALA A 577 -15.59 -19.99 2.34
C ALA A 577 -16.95 -19.44 1.90
N THR A 578 -17.25 -19.56 0.61
CA THR A 578 -18.37 -18.84 -0.02
C THR A 578 -19.70 -19.32 0.57
N LYS A 579 -19.84 -20.64 0.78
CA LYS A 579 -21.03 -21.24 1.38
C LYS A 579 -21.34 -20.72 2.78
N LEU A 580 -20.35 -20.69 3.68
CA LEU A 580 -20.52 -20.14 5.03
C LEU A 580 -20.94 -18.67 4.99
N GLY A 581 -20.35 -17.89 4.08
CA GLY A 581 -20.73 -16.49 3.85
C GLY A 581 -22.17 -16.34 3.37
N GLU A 582 -22.61 -17.16 2.41
CA GLU A 582 -23.99 -17.17 1.92
C GLU A 582 -24.99 -17.60 3.01
N MET A 583 -24.68 -18.64 3.78
CA MET A 583 -25.50 -19.11 4.90
C MET A 583 -25.71 -18.01 5.94
N MET A 584 -24.62 -17.39 6.41
CA MET A 584 -24.67 -16.28 7.36
C MET A 584 -25.46 -15.08 6.82
N SER A 585 -25.36 -14.79 5.52
CA SER A 585 -26.06 -13.67 4.88
C SER A 585 -27.56 -13.91 4.69
N ARG A 586 -27.99 -15.15 4.38
CA ARG A 586 -29.41 -15.50 4.21
C ARG A 586 -30.21 -15.32 5.50
N GLU A 587 -29.60 -15.66 6.62
CA GLU A 587 -30.23 -15.63 7.95
C GLU A 587 -30.24 -14.22 8.58
N ALA A 588 -29.39 -13.32 8.06
CA ALA A 588 -29.32 -11.95 8.55
C ALA A 588 -30.62 -11.17 8.31
N LYS A 589 -31.04 -10.42 9.34
CA LYS A 589 -32.05 -9.35 9.22
C LYS A 589 -31.40 -7.98 9.03
N VAL A 590 -30.17 -7.84 9.50
CA VAL A 590 -29.28 -6.72 9.16
C VAL A 590 -27.88 -7.28 8.90
N ARG A 591 -27.28 -6.87 7.80
CA ARG A 591 -25.87 -7.14 7.48
C ARG A 591 -25.05 -5.89 7.73
N ILE A 592 -23.99 -5.98 8.51
CA ILE A 592 -23.04 -4.88 8.70
C ILE A 592 -21.70 -5.30 8.12
N ALA A 593 -21.32 -4.67 7.01
CA ALA A 593 -20.09 -4.99 6.28
C ALA A 593 -19.02 -3.93 6.54
N TRP A 594 -17.88 -4.33 7.10
CA TRP A 594 -16.69 -3.50 7.29
C TRP A 594 -15.57 -3.93 6.35
N GLY A 595 -14.85 -2.96 5.80
CA GLY A 595 -13.54 -3.20 5.20
C GLY A 595 -13.31 -2.54 3.86
N GLY A 596 -12.29 -3.04 3.16
CA GLY A 596 -11.94 -2.58 1.81
C GLY A 596 -13.04 -2.87 0.79
N LYS A 597 -12.93 -2.24 -0.39
CA LYS A 597 -13.92 -2.31 -1.46
C LYS A 597 -14.32 -3.76 -1.80
N ASP A 598 -13.35 -4.64 -2.05
CA ASP A 598 -13.60 -6.03 -2.43
C ASP A 598 -14.35 -6.82 -1.35
N ALA A 599 -14.06 -6.55 -0.07
CA ALA A 599 -14.72 -7.24 1.05
C ALA A 599 -16.19 -6.83 1.15
N VAL A 600 -16.46 -5.52 1.02
CA VAL A 600 -17.82 -4.99 1.00
C VAL A 600 -18.60 -5.48 -0.21
N GLU A 601 -18.02 -5.46 -1.40
CA GLU A 601 -18.66 -5.96 -2.63
C GLU A 601 -18.98 -7.45 -2.53
N THR A 602 -18.10 -8.25 -1.91
CA THR A 602 -18.34 -9.67 -1.64
C THR A 602 -19.56 -9.85 -0.73
N VAL A 603 -19.65 -9.10 0.37
CA VAL A 603 -20.80 -9.21 1.30
C VAL A 603 -22.09 -8.72 0.63
N ALA A 604 -22.02 -7.64 -0.14
CA ALA A 604 -23.16 -7.11 -0.89
C ALA A 604 -23.70 -8.12 -1.92
N ALA A 605 -22.82 -8.93 -2.53
CA ALA A 605 -23.18 -9.96 -3.49
C ALA A 605 -23.79 -11.22 -2.88
N TYR A 606 -23.64 -11.45 -1.57
CA TYR A 606 -24.28 -12.60 -0.93
C TYR A 606 -25.82 -12.50 -0.96
N PRO A 607 -26.52 -13.65 -1.07
CA PRO A 607 -27.97 -13.69 -0.99
C PRO A 607 -28.46 -13.13 0.36
N ALA A 608 -29.56 -12.38 0.33
CA ALA A 608 -30.18 -11.80 1.51
C ALA A 608 -31.69 -12.04 1.50
N SER A 609 -32.30 -12.00 2.69
CA SER A 609 -33.75 -11.99 2.82
C SER A 609 -34.35 -10.67 2.31
N ILE A 610 -35.60 -10.70 1.84
CA ILE A 610 -36.26 -9.55 1.17
C ILE A 610 -36.25 -8.28 2.04
N ASP A 611 -36.49 -8.44 3.35
CA ASP A 611 -36.55 -7.33 4.31
C ASP A 611 -35.19 -7.04 5.00
N CYS A 612 -34.09 -7.61 4.49
CA CYS A 612 -32.77 -7.44 5.08
C CYS A 612 -32.23 -6.03 4.84
N GLU A 613 -31.80 -5.35 5.89
CA GLU A 613 -31.00 -4.13 5.75
C GLU A 613 -29.54 -4.48 5.52
N THR A 614 -28.84 -3.68 4.71
CA THR A 614 -27.38 -3.80 4.55
C THR A 614 -26.75 -2.45 4.87
N VAL A 615 -25.96 -2.42 5.94
CA VAL A 615 -25.16 -1.26 6.35
C VAL A 615 -23.73 -1.50 5.95
N VAL A 616 -23.15 -0.52 5.25
CA VAL A 616 -21.80 -0.62 4.68
C VAL A 616 -20.92 0.44 5.31
N PHE A 617 -19.88 -0.02 6.02
CA PHE A 617 -18.76 0.80 6.45
C PHE A 617 -17.55 0.44 5.59
N GLY A 618 -17.65 0.88 4.33
CA GLY A 618 -16.66 0.64 3.30
C GLY A 618 -15.43 1.54 3.44
N PRO A 619 -14.56 1.54 2.42
CA PRO A 619 -13.30 2.22 2.57
C PRO A 619 -13.44 3.73 2.44
N LYS A 620 -12.88 4.46 3.41
CA LYS A 620 -12.98 5.92 3.52
C LYS A 620 -11.64 6.61 3.77
N LEU A 621 -11.44 7.75 3.13
CA LEU A 621 -10.38 8.71 3.43
C LEU A 621 -10.95 9.99 4.02
N SER A 622 -10.10 10.75 4.69
CA SER A 622 -10.46 12.02 5.31
C SER A 622 -9.31 13.01 5.25
N TYR A 623 -9.63 14.29 5.26
CA TYR A 623 -8.66 15.38 5.28
C TYR A 623 -9.15 16.53 6.16
N ALA A 624 -8.30 17.53 6.36
CA ALA A 624 -8.67 18.71 7.14
C ALA A 624 -8.40 19.99 6.34
N VAL A 625 -9.13 21.07 6.67
CA VAL A 625 -8.95 22.40 6.12
C VAL A 625 -8.81 23.43 7.24
N ILE A 626 -7.87 24.37 7.07
CA ILE A 626 -7.63 25.48 8.00
C ILE A 626 -7.73 26.79 7.23
N ALA A 627 -8.71 27.61 7.59
CA ALA A 627 -8.81 28.98 7.09
C ALA A 627 -7.80 29.87 7.81
N LYS A 628 -7.27 30.87 7.09
CA LYS A 628 -6.20 31.75 7.56
C LYS A 628 -6.55 32.51 8.85
N GLU A 629 -7.84 32.77 9.08
CA GLU A 629 -8.34 33.48 10.26
C GLU A 629 -8.12 32.69 11.56
N GLU A 630 -8.05 31.36 11.49
CA GLU A 630 -7.77 30.49 12.65
C GLU A 630 -6.27 30.48 13.03
N LEU A 631 -5.43 31.04 12.15
CA LEU A 631 -3.99 31.19 12.33
C LEU A 631 -3.64 32.64 12.69
N SER A 632 -4.41 33.22 13.61
CA SER A 632 -4.33 34.65 13.99
C SER A 632 -3.14 35.01 14.89
N SER A 633 -2.55 34.02 15.58
CA SER A 633 -1.35 34.20 16.41
C SER A 633 -0.61 32.88 16.61
N GLU A 634 0.65 32.95 17.03
CA GLU A 634 1.45 31.78 17.46
C GLU A 634 0.76 30.94 18.55
N GLN A 635 0.06 31.59 19.48
CA GLN A 635 -0.63 30.89 20.56
C GLN A 635 -1.82 30.07 20.05
N GLU A 636 -2.65 30.66 19.20
CA GLU A 636 -3.80 29.97 18.60
C GLU A 636 -3.34 28.88 17.63
N ALA A 637 -2.31 29.15 16.83
CA ALA A 637 -1.65 28.15 15.99
C ALA A 637 -1.16 26.95 16.81
N LYS A 638 -0.51 27.16 17.97
CA LYS A 638 -0.08 26.05 18.86
C LYS A 638 -1.25 25.24 19.41
N LYS A 639 -2.37 25.88 19.77
CA LYS A 639 -3.57 25.17 20.22
C LYS A 639 -4.19 24.33 19.10
N LEU A 640 -4.28 24.89 17.90
CA LEU A 640 -4.79 24.18 16.72
C LEU A 640 -3.87 23.03 16.31
N ALA A 641 -2.56 23.24 16.30
CA ALA A 641 -1.55 22.21 16.01
C ALA A 641 -1.68 21.01 16.95
N ARG A 642 -1.89 21.22 18.26
CA ARG A 642 -2.16 20.11 19.21
C ARG A 642 -3.36 19.27 18.76
N ARG A 643 -4.46 19.91 18.37
CA ARG A 643 -5.67 19.22 17.89
C ARG A 643 -5.42 18.45 16.59
N VAL A 644 -4.70 19.04 15.63
CA VAL A 644 -4.27 18.35 14.39
C VAL A 644 -3.43 17.11 14.72
N THR A 645 -2.40 17.25 15.56
CA THR A 645 -1.50 16.13 15.89
C THR A 645 -2.23 15.00 16.61
N VAL A 646 -3.26 15.28 17.42
CA VAL A 646 -4.10 14.26 18.05
C VAL A 646 -4.89 13.49 17.00
N ASP A 647 -5.61 14.18 16.09
CA ASP A 647 -6.35 13.51 15.01
C ASP A 647 -5.45 12.68 14.10
N VAL A 648 -4.19 13.09 13.88
CA VAL A 648 -3.19 12.32 13.13
C VAL A 648 -2.65 11.12 13.91
N SER A 649 -2.54 11.22 15.24
CA SER A 649 -1.87 10.20 16.07
C SER A 649 -2.80 9.09 16.55
N VAL A 650 -4.09 9.38 16.76
CA VAL A 650 -5.07 8.37 17.18
C VAL A 650 -5.20 7.30 16.09
N PHE A 651 -4.96 6.04 16.47
CA PHE A 651 -4.85 4.89 15.55
C PHE A 651 -3.81 5.04 14.43
N ASP A 652 -2.81 5.92 14.57
CA ASP A 652 -1.73 6.12 13.60
C ASP A 652 -2.22 6.42 12.16
N GLN A 653 -3.36 7.10 12.06
CA GLN A 653 -4.11 7.39 10.83
C GLN A 653 -4.83 6.20 10.17
N ALA A 654 -4.91 5.04 10.82
CA ALA A 654 -5.61 3.86 10.28
C ALA A 654 -7.15 3.99 10.34
N GLY A 655 -7.69 4.90 11.15
CA GLY A 655 -9.12 5.17 11.26
C GLY A 655 -9.68 5.89 10.03
N CYS A 656 -10.93 5.60 9.66
CA CYS A 656 -11.62 6.18 8.49
C CYS A 656 -11.70 7.71 8.49
N ALA A 657 -11.79 8.30 9.68
CA ALA A 657 -11.90 9.74 9.86
C ALA A 657 -10.55 10.44 10.09
N SER A 658 -9.42 9.72 10.02
CA SER A 658 -8.10 10.31 10.25
C SER A 658 -7.71 11.23 9.09
N PRO A 659 -7.19 12.44 9.35
CA PRO A 659 -6.68 13.29 8.28
C PRO A 659 -5.33 12.76 7.76
N HIS A 660 -5.26 12.52 6.45
CA HIS A 660 -3.99 12.25 5.75
C HIS A 660 -3.47 13.48 5.00
N ASN A 661 -4.39 14.37 4.61
CA ASN A 661 -4.09 15.63 3.93
C ASN A 661 -4.60 16.80 4.78
N LEU A 662 -3.90 17.93 4.72
CA LEU A 662 -4.26 19.17 5.40
C LEU A 662 -4.12 20.34 4.42
N TYR A 663 -5.22 21.06 4.15
CA TYR A 663 -5.21 22.24 3.27
C TYR A 663 -5.24 23.51 4.13
N ILE A 664 -4.27 24.40 3.95
CA ILE A 664 -4.13 25.63 4.74
C ILE A 664 -4.22 26.84 3.82
N GLU A 665 -5.13 27.75 4.12
CA GLU A 665 -5.30 29.00 3.37
C GLU A 665 -4.16 29.98 3.63
N LYS A 666 -3.62 30.56 2.55
CA LYS A 666 -2.54 31.56 2.59
C LYS A 666 -3.03 32.95 2.99
N GLY A 667 -2.08 33.84 3.28
CA GLY A 667 -2.34 35.25 3.57
C GLY A 667 -2.83 35.54 4.99
N GLY A 668 -2.68 34.57 5.91
CA GLY A 668 -2.88 34.76 7.35
C GLY A 668 -1.66 35.33 8.06
N VAL A 669 -1.81 35.59 9.37
CA VAL A 669 -0.72 36.07 10.24
C VAL A 669 0.39 35.03 10.36
N ILE A 670 0.02 33.75 10.49
CA ILE A 670 0.96 32.63 10.44
C ILE A 670 0.85 31.98 9.06
N SER A 671 1.98 31.85 8.35
CA SER A 671 2.03 31.17 7.05
C SER A 671 1.82 29.66 7.19
N PRO A 672 1.36 28.96 6.13
CA PRO A 672 1.29 27.50 6.12
C PRO A 672 2.61 26.82 6.52
N GLU A 673 3.73 27.32 6.01
CA GLU A 673 5.06 26.83 6.39
C GLU A 673 5.34 26.99 7.87
N ARG A 674 5.11 28.18 8.44
CA ARG A 674 5.32 28.40 9.87
C ARG A 674 4.40 27.52 10.72
N PHE A 675 3.20 27.23 10.25
CA PHE A 675 2.32 26.27 10.92
C PHE A 675 2.86 24.84 10.88
N CYS A 676 3.50 24.41 9.78
CA CYS A 676 4.20 23.12 9.70
C CYS A 676 5.34 23.01 10.72
N GLU A 677 6.12 24.09 10.91
CA GLU A 677 7.16 24.15 11.97
C GLU A 677 6.53 24.00 13.36
N ILE A 678 5.42 24.69 13.62
CA ILE A 678 4.68 24.56 14.89
C ILE A 678 4.14 23.12 15.08
N LEU A 679 3.66 22.47 14.01
CA LEU A 679 3.25 21.06 14.06
C LEU A 679 4.45 20.17 14.46
N ALA A 680 5.61 20.39 13.85
CA ALA A 680 6.83 19.65 14.15
C ALA A 680 7.30 19.84 15.62
N ASP A 681 7.11 21.03 16.20
CA ASP A 681 7.40 21.31 17.62
C ASP A 681 6.40 20.63 18.58
N VAL A 682 5.17 20.38 18.12
CA VAL A 682 4.09 19.82 18.94
C VAL A 682 4.05 18.30 18.88
N PHE A 683 4.34 17.69 17.72
CA PHE A 683 4.29 16.24 17.52
C PHE A 683 5.03 15.43 18.60
N PRO A 684 6.27 15.78 19.01
CA PRO A 684 6.97 15.06 20.07
C PRO A 684 6.21 15.01 21.39
N LYS A 685 5.44 16.06 21.73
CA LYS A 685 4.61 16.09 22.95
C LYS A 685 3.40 15.19 22.82
N THR A 686 2.79 15.16 21.63
CA THR A 686 1.66 14.27 21.33
C THR A 686 2.11 12.81 21.29
N GLU A 687 3.31 12.52 20.81
CA GLU A 687 3.90 11.19 20.80
C GLU A 687 4.13 10.63 22.21
N VAL A 688 4.49 11.47 23.19
CA VAL A 688 4.55 11.06 24.60
C VAL A 688 3.17 10.68 25.16
N GLN A 689 2.12 11.40 24.74
CA GLN A 689 0.74 11.15 25.21
C GLN A 689 0.07 9.97 24.49
N ILE A 690 0.38 9.80 23.21
CA ILE A 690 -0.11 8.74 22.33
C ILE A 690 1.12 8.05 21.75
N PRO A 691 1.75 7.13 22.51
CA PRO A 691 2.94 6.40 22.06
C PRO A 691 2.68 5.70 20.73
N LYS A 692 3.68 5.69 19.85
CA LYS A 692 3.59 4.95 18.59
C LYS A 692 4.09 3.52 18.80
N PRO A 693 3.34 2.50 18.37
CA PRO A 693 3.84 1.13 18.39
C PRO A 693 4.99 0.93 17.40
N THR A 694 5.69 -0.21 17.50
CA THR A 694 6.78 -0.57 16.58
C THR A 694 6.28 -0.59 15.14
N VAL A 695 7.00 0.13 14.26
CA VAL A 695 6.68 0.24 12.84
C VAL A 695 7.46 -0.83 12.06
N SER A 696 6.81 -1.49 11.10
CA SER A 696 7.50 -2.50 10.28
C SER A 696 8.55 -1.84 9.35
N PRO A 697 9.61 -2.56 8.96
CA PRO A 697 10.61 -2.05 8.02
C PRO A 697 10.01 -1.56 6.70
N GLU A 698 8.98 -2.25 6.18
CA GLU A 698 8.29 -1.86 4.95
C GLU A 698 7.57 -0.52 5.11
N GLN A 699 6.95 -0.30 6.27
CA GLN A 699 6.25 0.94 6.57
C GLN A 699 7.24 2.10 6.79
N ILE A 700 8.39 1.85 7.41
CA ILE A 700 9.49 2.82 7.51
C ILE A 700 10.02 3.17 6.11
N ALA A 701 10.21 2.18 5.24
CA ALA A 701 10.61 2.41 3.86
C ALA A 701 9.59 3.24 3.06
N ALA A 702 8.29 3.06 3.31
CA ALA A 702 7.23 3.89 2.72
C ALA A 702 7.31 5.36 3.18
N ILE A 703 7.58 5.60 4.47
CA ILE A 703 7.78 6.95 5.03
C ILE A 703 9.02 7.60 4.38
N HIS A 704 10.14 6.89 4.32
CA HIS A 704 11.35 7.37 3.65
C HIS A 704 11.12 7.69 2.18
N SER A 705 10.38 6.83 1.46
CA SER A 705 10.04 7.07 0.05
C SER A 705 9.30 8.38 -0.15
N ILE A 706 8.24 8.63 0.64
CA ILE A 706 7.46 9.86 0.50
C ILE A 706 8.24 11.10 0.96
N ARG A 707 9.05 10.99 2.03
CA ARG A 707 9.96 12.08 2.45
C ARG A 707 10.93 12.42 1.33
N GLY A 708 11.52 11.41 0.68
CA GLY A 708 12.43 11.59 -0.45
C GLY A 708 11.77 12.27 -1.65
N VAL A 709 10.48 12.05 -1.92
CA VAL A 709 9.76 12.80 -2.95
C VAL A 709 9.63 14.27 -2.54
N TYR A 710 9.22 14.55 -1.30
CA TYR A 710 9.06 15.92 -0.83
C TYR A 710 10.39 16.66 -0.71
N ASP A 711 11.51 16.00 -0.45
CA ASP A 711 12.84 16.63 -0.51
C ASP A 711 13.13 17.27 -1.88
N PHE A 712 12.47 16.84 -2.97
CA PHE A 712 12.60 17.45 -4.31
C PHE A 712 11.58 18.55 -4.60
N LYS A 713 10.39 18.53 -3.98
CA LYS A 713 9.26 19.40 -4.36
C LYS A 713 8.70 20.26 -3.22
N GLY A 714 9.25 20.16 -2.02
CA GLY A 714 8.62 20.69 -0.82
C GLY A 714 9.47 20.56 0.43
N LYS A 715 8.90 20.82 1.59
CA LYS A 715 9.61 20.79 2.88
C LYS A 715 9.18 19.59 3.71
N VAL A 716 10.16 19.00 4.40
CA VAL A 716 9.98 17.81 5.23
C VAL A 716 10.38 18.13 6.66
N TRP A 717 9.44 17.98 7.58
CA TRP A 717 9.74 17.87 9.01
C TRP A 717 9.38 16.47 9.46
N GLY A 718 10.22 15.87 10.28
CA GLY A 718 9.93 14.52 10.73
C GLY A 718 10.88 14.04 11.79
N SER A 719 10.36 13.20 12.67
CA SER A 719 11.16 12.42 13.62
C SER A 719 12.29 11.63 12.92
N ALA A 720 13.43 11.51 13.61
CA ALA A 720 14.53 10.64 13.19
C ALA A 720 14.15 9.16 13.24
N THR A 721 13.23 8.78 14.13
CA THR A 721 12.71 7.41 14.30
C THR A 721 11.57 7.06 13.34
N MET A 722 11.21 7.97 12.42
CA MET A 722 10.09 7.79 11.48
C MET A 722 8.73 7.58 12.18
N SER A 723 8.58 8.10 13.40
CA SER A 723 7.33 8.05 14.15
C SER A 723 6.26 9.03 13.63
N TRP A 724 6.65 10.15 13.04
CA TRP A 724 5.76 11.11 12.40
C TRP A 724 6.48 11.93 11.32
N SER A 725 5.73 12.46 10.36
CA SER A 725 6.22 13.37 9.31
C SER A 725 5.18 14.42 8.93
N VAL A 726 5.63 15.64 8.63
CA VAL A 726 4.85 16.74 8.06
C VAL A 726 5.51 17.12 6.73
N LEU A 727 4.74 17.05 5.64
CA LEU A 727 5.24 17.17 4.28
C LEU A 727 4.52 18.32 3.58
N LEU A 728 5.16 19.48 3.44
CA LEU A 728 4.57 20.65 2.77
C LEU A 728 4.99 20.67 1.31
N ASP A 729 4.04 20.78 0.39
CA ASP A 729 4.34 20.96 -1.04
C ASP A 729 4.66 22.44 -1.35
N ASP A 730 5.69 22.71 -2.15
CA ASP A 730 5.99 24.08 -2.60
C ASP A 730 4.92 24.56 -3.61
N ALA A 731 4.33 23.65 -4.37
CA ALA A 731 3.28 23.98 -5.34
C ALA A 731 1.92 24.20 -4.66
N ALA A 732 1.16 25.17 -5.17
CA ALA A 732 -0.23 25.42 -4.75
C ALA A 732 -1.22 24.53 -5.54
N GLU A 733 -0.91 23.24 -5.66
CA GLU A 733 -1.79 22.27 -6.31
C GLU A 733 -2.66 21.56 -5.28
N SER A 734 -3.98 21.62 -5.44
CA SER A 734 -4.93 20.91 -4.59
C SER A 734 -5.07 19.46 -5.08
N LEU A 735 -4.20 18.58 -4.61
CA LEU A 735 -4.25 17.14 -4.88
C LEU A 735 -4.56 16.36 -3.60
N LEU A 736 -5.35 15.29 -3.70
CA LEU A 736 -5.55 14.35 -2.60
C LEU A 736 -4.41 13.32 -2.62
N CYS A 737 -3.37 13.53 -1.81
CA CYS A 737 -2.25 12.60 -1.73
C CYS A 737 -2.66 11.28 -1.06
N LYS A 738 -2.05 10.19 -1.52
CA LYS A 738 -2.31 8.84 -0.99
C LYS A 738 -1.80 8.72 0.45
N PRO A 739 -2.56 8.07 1.34
CA PRO A 739 -2.15 7.87 2.73
C PRO A 739 -0.94 6.95 2.84
N VAL A 740 -0.06 7.25 3.80
CA VAL A 740 1.04 6.37 4.21
C VAL A 740 0.68 5.59 5.48
N TYR A 741 -0.37 5.98 6.21
CA TYR A 741 -0.89 5.30 7.41
C TYR A 741 0.16 5.13 8.53
N SER A 742 0.90 6.20 8.86
CA SER A 742 1.92 6.13 9.91
C SER A 742 2.28 7.50 10.48
N ARG A 743 1.27 8.32 10.77
CA ARG A 743 1.42 9.73 11.20
C ARG A 743 2.22 10.58 10.20
N THR A 744 1.96 10.37 8.91
CA THR A 744 2.52 11.17 7.81
C THR A 744 1.42 12.09 7.31
N LEU A 745 1.59 13.40 7.50
CA LEU A 745 0.63 14.42 7.11
C LEU A 745 1.13 15.19 5.88
N MET A 746 0.38 15.11 4.78
CA MET A 746 0.64 15.90 3.58
C MET A 746 -0.08 17.24 3.69
N VAL A 747 0.67 18.34 3.69
CA VAL A 747 0.17 19.69 3.85
C VAL A 747 0.21 20.41 2.51
N HIS A 748 -0.92 21.04 2.17
CA HIS A 748 -1.15 21.74 0.92
C HIS A 748 -1.49 23.20 1.23
N GLN A 749 -0.82 24.12 0.56
CA GLN A 749 -1.10 25.53 0.68
C GLN A 749 -2.08 25.97 -0.41
N VAL A 750 -3.19 26.59 -0.03
CA VAL A 750 -4.29 26.98 -0.93
C VAL A 750 -4.57 28.48 -0.82
N GLU A 751 -5.09 29.07 -1.89
CA GLU A 751 -5.51 30.48 -1.88
C GLU A 751 -6.84 30.67 -1.14
N HIS A 752 -7.69 29.63 -1.14
CA HIS A 752 -8.94 29.59 -0.37
C HIS A 752 -9.28 28.14 -0.02
N ILE A 753 -9.82 27.89 1.18
CA ILE A 753 -10.16 26.52 1.61
C ILE A 753 -11.09 25.77 0.64
N ASN A 754 -11.96 26.48 -0.09
CA ASN A 754 -12.85 25.89 -1.10
C ASN A 754 -12.11 25.18 -2.25
N GLN A 755 -10.82 25.43 -2.49
CA GLN A 755 -10.03 24.65 -3.45
C GLN A 755 -9.92 23.18 -3.04
N ALA A 756 -9.95 22.89 -1.74
CA ALA A 756 -9.97 21.50 -1.25
C ALA A 756 -11.26 20.75 -1.60
N LEU A 757 -12.34 21.44 -2.01
CA LEU A 757 -13.58 20.80 -2.45
C LEU A 757 -13.41 20.04 -3.77
N ASP A 758 -12.39 20.38 -4.57
CA ASP A 758 -12.09 19.70 -5.84
C ASP A 758 -11.41 18.34 -5.61
N CYS A 759 -10.90 18.11 -4.40
CA CYS A 759 -10.33 16.85 -3.95
C CYS A 759 -11.38 15.87 -3.38
N ILE A 760 -12.66 16.26 -3.34
CA ILE A 760 -13.72 15.40 -2.79
C ILE A 760 -14.03 14.29 -3.79
N GLU A 761 -13.73 13.07 -3.37
CA GLU A 761 -14.05 11.84 -4.07
C GLU A 761 -15.17 11.09 -3.32
N SER A 762 -15.80 10.11 -3.95
CA SER A 762 -16.93 9.35 -3.37
C SER A 762 -16.60 8.60 -2.07
N TYR A 763 -15.31 8.44 -1.78
CA TYR A 763 -14.80 7.81 -0.58
C TYR A 763 -14.29 8.78 0.49
N VAL A 764 -14.34 10.10 0.25
CA VAL A 764 -14.04 11.09 1.28
C VAL A 764 -15.21 11.13 2.26
N GLN A 765 -14.98 10.70 3.50
CA GLN A 765 -16.02 10.65 4.54
C GLN A 765 -16.05 11.93 5.38
N THR A 766 -14.88 12.32 5.90
CA THR A 766 -14.78 13.35 6.93
C THR A 766 -13.88 14.47 6.47
N ILE A 767 -14.34 15.72 6.66
CA ILE A 767 -13.47 16.89 6.52
C ILE A 767 -13.42 17.64 7.85
N GLY A 768 -12.26 17.68 8.49
CA GLY A 768 -12.05 18.51 9.67
C GLY A 768 -11.98 19.98 9.27
N ILE A 769 -12.77 20.85 9.90
CA ILE A 769 -12.80 22.28 9.57
C ILE A 769 -12.29 23.09 10.76
N ALA A 770 -11.32 23.94 10.51
CA ALA A 770 -11.03 25.10 11.35
C ALA A 770 -11.23 26.35 10.49
N ALA A 771 -12.34 27.05 10.71
CA ALA A 771 -12.67 28.31 10.04
C ALA A 771 -13.69 29.11 10.87
N PRO A 772 -13.81 30.43 10.66
CA PRO A 772 -14.89 31.23 11.23
C PRO A 772 -16.25 30.65 10.86
N LYS A 773 -17.23 30.77 11.76
CA LYS A 773 -18.54 30.08 11.69
C LYS A 773 -19.22 30.19 10.31
N GLU A 774 -19.32 31.38 9.74
CA GLU A 774 -19.99 31.60 8.45
C GLU A 774 -19.26 30.89 7.30
N LYS A 775 -17.93 31.00 7.26
CA LYS A 775 -17.06 30.36 6.27
C LYS A 775 -17.07 28.83 6.41
N ALA A 776 -17.10 28.33 7.65
CA ALA A 776 -17.24 26.91 7.94
C ALA A 776 -18.59 26.35 7.46
N ILE A 777 -19.69 27.09 7.65
CA ILE A 777 -21.03 26.72 7.17
C ILE A 777 -21.06 26.69 5.63
N ASP A 778 -20.53 27.72 4.97
CA ASP A 778 -20.44 27.76 3.50
C ASP A 778 -19.66 26.56 2.94
N PHE A 779 -18.46 26.30 3.50
CA PHE A 779 -17.65 25.14 3.10
C PHE A 779 -18.41 23.82 3.34
N ALA A 780 -19.00 23.64 4.52
CA ALA A 780 -19.71 22.41 4.89
C ALA A 780 -20.93 22.15 3.98
N ASN A 781 -21.67 23.19 3.60
CA ASN A 781 -22.79 23.06 2.65
C ASN A 781 -22.29 22.53 1.29
N LYS A 782 -21.18 23.07 0.78
CA LYS A 782 -20.60 22.63 -0.50
C LYS A 782 -20.00 21.23 -0.40
N ALA A 783 -19.32 20.91 0.70
CA ALA A 783 -18.72 19.61 0.93
C ALA A 783 -19.78 18.49 1.04
N THR A 784 -20.84 18.72 1.80
CA THR A 784 -21.92 17.73 1.98
C THR A 784 -22.73 17.52 0.71
N GLN A 785 -22.92 18.55 -0.12
CA GLN A 785 -23.50 18.40 -1.48
C GLN A 785 -22.67 17.49 -2.39
N LYS A 786 -21.35 17.38 -2.16
CA LYS A 786 -20.45 16.46 -2.86
C LYS A 786 -20.36 15.06 -2.21
N GLY A 787 -21.13 14.78 -1.16
CA GLY A 787 -21.23 13.45 -0.53
C GLY A 787 -20.38 13.26 0.72
N VAL A 788 -19.74 14.31 1.25
CA VAL A 788 -19.03 14.24 2.53
C VAL A 788 -20.04 14.03 3.67
N ALA A 789 -19.78 13.05 4.53
CA ALA A 789 -20.71 12.63 5.56
C ALA A 789 -20.65 13.49 6.83
N ARG A 790 -19.47 14.00 7.19
CA ARG A 790 -19.25 14.75 8.45
C ARG A 790 -18.20 15.85 8.30
N CYS A 791 -18.48 16.99 8.93
CA CYS A 791 -17.61 18.17 8.95
C CYS A 791 -17.28 18.63 10.38
N PRO A 792 -16.59 17.80 11.19
CA PRO A 792 -16.29 18.12 12.60
C PRO A 792 -15.24 19.23 12.74
N LEU A 793 -15.12 19.78 13.94
CA LEU A 793 -13.93 20.56 14.32
C LEU A 793 -12.68 19.66 14.30
N ILE A 794 -11.55 20.24 13.91
CA ILE A 794 -10.23 19.61 14.11
C ILE A 794 -10.01 19.35 15.62
N GLY A 795 -9.50 18.17 15.95
CA GLY A 795 -9.37 17.58 17.28
C GLY A 795 -10.55 16.71 17.69
N ARG A 796 -11.58 16.59 16.84
CA ARG A 796 -12.74 15.71 17.02
C ARG A 796 -13.01 14.84 15.79
N MET A 797 -12.05 14.75 14.86
CA MET A 797 -12.24 13.96 13.64
C MET A 797 -12.39 12.47 13.96
N LEU A 798 -11.79 11.97 15.03
CA LEU A 798 -11.92 10.56 15.43
C LEU A 798 -12.96 10.32 16.53
N ASN A 799 -13.84 11.28 16.80
CA ASN A 799 -15.04 11.04 17.59
C ASN A 799 -16.03 10.22 16.76
N PHE A 800 -16.31 8.99 17.17
CA PHE A 800 -17.31 8.10 16.56
C PHE A 800 -18.70 8.38 17.17
N GLU A 801 -19.21 9.58 16.90
CA GLU A 801 -20.53 10.05 17.32
C GLU A 801 -21.55 9.95 16.17
N MET A 802 -22.83 10.15 16.48
CA MET A 802 -23.92 10.11 15.50
C MET A 802 -24.16 11.50 14.88
N PRO A 803 -24.49 11.59 13.57
CA PRO A 803 -24.56 10.50 12.59
C PRO A 803 -23.16 9.93 12.23
N TRP A 804 -23.02 8.61 12.28
CA TRP A 804 -21.77 7.93 11.95
C TRP A 804 -21.75 7.57 10.47
N ASP A 805 -20.78 8.12 9.73
CA ASP A 805 -20.68 7.93 8.28
C ASP A 805 -21.95 8.36 7.53
N GLY A 806 -22.63 9.40 8.07
CA GLY A 806 -23.86 9.93 7.51
C GLY A 806 -25.10 9.11 7.86
N ILE A 807 -24.98 8.12 8.75
CA ILE A 807 -26.05 7.18 9.10
C ILE A 807 -26.28 7.20 10.61
N PHE A 808 -27.55 7.18 11.02
CA PHE A 808 -27.93 6.80 12.38
C PHE A 808 -28.08 5.28 12.44
N LEU A 809 -27.05 4.57 12.91
CA LEU A 809 -27.01 3.11 12.87
C LEU A 809 -28.18 2.48 13.64
N ILE A 810 -28.55 3.01 14.80
CA ILE A 810 -29.70 2.54 15.60
C ILE A 810 -31.00 2.52 14.78
N ASP A 811 -31.24 3.52 13.94
CA ASP A 811 -32.45 3.59 13.10
C ASP A 811 -32.49 2.43 12.08
N ARG A 812 -31.33 1.95 11.62
CA ARG A 812 -31.20 0.76 10.74
C ARG A 812 -31.35 -0.57 11.47
N LEU A 813 -31.19 -0.57 12.79
CA LEU A 813 -31.24 -1.78 13.63
C LEU A 813 -32.63 -2.08 14.19
N VAL A 814 -33.58 -1.15 14.05
CA VAL A 814 -34.94 -1.28 14.56
C VAL A 814 -35.98 -1.28 13.43
N ARG A 815 -37.19 -1.75 13.75
CA ARG A 815 -38.42 -1.45 13.02
C ARG A 815 -39.25 -0.53 13.89
N TRP A 816 -39.62 0.62 13.33
CA TRP A 816 -40.55 1.54 13.97
C TRP A 816 -41.98 1.05 13.78
N ASN A 817 -42.71 0.94 14.88
CA ASN A 817 -44.11 0.54 14.90
C ASN A 817 -44.92 1.64 15.55
N THR A 818 -46.11 1.90 15.00
CA THR A 818 -47.07 2.83 15.58
C THR A 818 -48.31 2.09 16.08
N LEU A 819 -48.96 2.68 17.07
CA LEU A 819 -50.26 2.28 17.59
C LEU A 819 -51.18 3.50 17.55
N PHE A 820 -52.45 3.27 17.21
CA PHE A 820 -53.49 4.29 17.00
C PHE A 820 -53.35 5.17 15.74
N GLY A 821 -52.55 4.74 14.75
CA GLY A 821 -52.48 5.36 13.42
C GLY A 821 -51.05 5.66 12.96
N PRO A 822 -50.84 6.13 11.71
CA PRO A 822 -49.56 6.67 11.28
C PRO A 822 -49.24 7.98 12.03
N LEU A 823 -47.96 8.35 12.09
CA LEU A 823 -47.56 9.65 12.61
C LEU A 823 -48.00 10.74 11.63
N CYS A 824 -48.53 11.85 12.16
CA CYS A 824 -49.02 13.00 11.39
C CYS A 824 -47.90 13.91 10.91
#